data_AF-A0A939XBX1-F1
#
_entry.id   AF-A0A939XBX1-F1
#
_cell.length_a   1.000
_cell.length_b   1.000
_cell.length_c   1.000
_cell.angle_alpha   90.00
_cell.angle_beta   90.00
_cell.angle_gamma   90.00
#
_symmetry.space_group_name_H-M   'P 1'
#
loop_
_entity.id
_entity.type
_entity.pdbx_description
1 polymer ?
#
loop_
_entity_poly.entity_id
_entity_poly.type
_entity_poly.pdbx_seq_one_letter_code
_entity_poly.pdbx_strand_id
1 'polypeptide(L)'
;MSRADDEGEPDVADPTDGVLQNRSSECEAKTLAMSLGLSEKDLRGKYDLFLKYADIVSNNPNLIEYRGFVIHLFPMVADHLDAENEEYFFKKLQDLSFESVALAGPCGQFFAWEDMIRIFGNGILYENEATYSTVMHELTHFVDAYISGEDESMLAMVNGRLAKKDELTDDEWRNADGYCTSSFITEGGAELYNAKYFTMHPLSYECSHSFLTGFEWIYGSDALDELFFGNETSTKFVEYLKEAGYSDKDILKVFESFNHYTYYYDDLPENAIRMEDVLIDLYEHVKGSSWKEDKVFCEILGDISRGMSEDVPFKHEEVKDIIPNHCEYFEFLDNLMSQVDQGSNPKNNSNCRLIIIDGKPFLSLDLERTDEIDKSRPTALLLDYDFDNEKVLSYEYKVHSYPETLPKPLAAGSELDDRLASMIHDSSALHSQTAFSGSEELKDLYERAAQIGNKYGVYIRLGEDLPEYAIPYVYDLPDEFDVNKINDTLDHVESALSKFPDGFFDQLNYGDYKGLEIDVFRWPLYQGLQTFWTEEGYIMAYSMNCLCTDDLDMQEQGLIEAIFTAADLKVRAYNDNFESPSFSEELWKENNPEGFYYSGYMDPDIAKGYYDMYKDYVVSEDSLISAKRDRALLMEALLDQKDMTVECLQKAEFFSQAIRDAFDDSTWPEQTTWEAAISSAKSNEKAA
;
A
#
# COMPACT_ATOMS: atom_id res chain seq x y z
N MET A 1 -41.95 16.55 -63.98
CA MET A 1 -41.25 17.68 -63.33
C MET A 1 -42.03 18.04 -62.08
N SER A 2 -41.36 17.93 -60.91
CA SER A 2 -41.68 18.45 -59.54
C SER A 2 -43.04 18.09 -58.91
N ARG A 3 -43.22 17.86 -57.60
CA ARG A 3 -42.44 17.62 -56.36
C ARG A 3 -43.53 17.37 -55.29
N ALA A 4 -43.36 16.43 -54.37
CA ALA A 4 -44.03 16.30 -53.05
C ALA A 4 -43.39 15.07 -52.38
N ASP A 5 -42.55 15.22 -51.34
CA ASP A 5 -42.89 15.41 -49.92
C ASP A 5 -43.40 14.10 -49.31
N ASP A 6 -42.54 13.40 -48.59
CA ASP A 6 -42.92 12.40 -47.59
C ASP A 6 -42.05 12.65 -46.35
N GLU A 7 -42.72 12.99 -45.26
CA GLU A 7 -42.18 13.36 -43.96
C GLU A 7 -41.79 12.06 -43.22
N GLY A 8 -40.56 11.99 -42.71
CA GLY A 8 -40.16 10.93 -41.78
C GLY A 8 -40.72 11.23 -40.39
N GLU A 9 -41.52 10.30 -39.86
CA GLU A 9 -41.93 10.29 -38.46
C GLU A 9 -40.70 10.19 -37.53
N PRO A 10 -40.68 10.89 -36.38
CA PRO A 10 -39.63 10.70 -35.38
C PRO A 10 -39.87 9.39 -34.62
N ASP A 11 -38.80 8.61 -34.48
CA ASP A 11 -38.75 7.40 -33.66
C ASP A 11 -39.09 7.77 -32.20
N VAL A 12 -40.20 7.21 -31.69
CA VAL A 12 -40.59 7.36 -30.29
C VAL A 12 -39.89 6.23 -29.53
N ALA A 13 -38.85 6.58 -28.76
CA ALA A 13 -38.19 5.64 -27.86
C ALA A 13 -39.22 4.99 -26.92
N ASP A 14 -39.24 3.66 -26.88
CA ASP A 14 -40.11 2.87 -26.00
C ASP A 14 -39.65 3.03 -24.54
N PRO A 15 -40.49 3.54 -23.61
CA PRO A 15 -40.09 3.78 -22.22
C PRO A 15 -39.72 2.51 -21.44
N THR A 16 -39.93 1.31 -22.00
CA THR A 16 -39.61 0.04 -21.34
C THR A 16 -38.15 -0.43 -21.49
N ASP A 17 -37.38 0.09 -22.44
CA ASP A 17 -35.99 -0.36 -22.64
C ASP A 17 -35.06 0.09 -21.49
N GLY A 18 -35.20 1.33 -21.01
CA GLY A 18 -34.41 1.83 -19.88
C GLY A 18 -34.74 1.17 -18.53
N VAL A 19 -35.97 0.66 -18.36
CA VAL A 19 -36.38 -0.03 -17.12
C VAL A 19 -35.90 -1.48 -17.07
N LEU A 20 -35.73 -2.12 -18.23
CA LEU A 20 -35.22 -3.49 -18.33
C LEU A 20 -33.69 -3.54 -18.22
N GLN A 21 -32.96 -2.57 -18.78
CA GLN A 21 -31.50 -2.45 -18.61
C GLN A 21 -31.12 -2.22 -17.14
N ASN A 22 -31.76 -1.27 -16.44
CA ASN A 22 -31.45 -0.96 -15.04
C ASN A 22 -31.68 -2.14 -14.08
N ARG A 23 -32.62 -3.05 -14.38
CA ARG A 23 -32.85 -4.25 -13.55
C ARG A 23 -31.81 -5.35 -13.79
N SER A 24 -31.17 -5.34 -14.96
CA SER A 24 -30.11 -6.29 -15.30
C SER A 24 -28.82 -5.90 -14.57
N SER A 25 -28.42 -4.63 -14.64
CA SER A 25 -27.19 -4.15 -14.01
C SER A 25 -27.27 -4.15 -12.48
N GLU A 26 -28.43 -3.85 -11.89
CA GLU A 26 -28.65 -3.97 -10.44
C GLU A 26 -28.40 -5.40 -9.94
N CYS A 27 -28.96 -6.40 -10.62
CA CYS A 27 -28.81 -7.80 -10.21
C CYS A 27 -27.37 -8.27 -10.38
N GLU A 28 -26.72 -7.86 -11.47
CA GLU A 28 -25.33 -8.16 -11.78
C GLU A 28 -24.38 -7.55 -10.76
N ALA A 29 -24.52 -6.24 -10.48
CA ALA A 29 -23.73 -5.51 -9.51
C ALA A 29 -23.85 -6.11 -8.11
N LYS A 30 -25.07 -6.44 -7.65
CA LYS A 30 -25.26 -7.11 -6.35
C LYS A 30 -24.58 -8.47 -6.28
N THR A 31 -24.69 -9.26 -7.35
CA THR A 31 -24.07 -10.58 -7.41
C THR A 31 -22.55 -10.47 -7.37
N LEU A 32 -21.99 -9.56 -8.17
CA LEU A 32 -20.55 -9.30 -8.21
C LEU A 32 -20.04 -8.76 -6.88
N ALA A 33 -20.71 -7.76 -6.29
CA ALA A 33 -20.34 -7.17 -5.00
C ALA A 33 -20.25 -8.24 -3.91
N MET A 34 -21.26 -9.10 -3.80
CA MET A 34 -21.26 -10.19 -2.82
C MET A 34 -20.11 -11.18 -3.05
N SER A 35 -19.74 -11.43 -4.31
CA SER A 35 -18.60 -12.30 -4.63
C SER A 35 -17.24 -11.66 -4.32
N LEU A 36 -17.19 -10.32 -4.22
CA LEU A 36 -16.00 -9.53 -3.93
C LEU A 36 -15.96 -9.03 -2.47
N GLY A 37 -16.79 -9.57 -1.59
CA GLY A 37 -16.80 -9.21 -0.16
C GLY A 37 -17.58 -7.94 0.21
N LEU A 38 -18.30 -7.34 -0.73
CA LEU A 38 -19.14 -6.16 -0.52
C LEU A 38 -20.62 -6.50 -0.35
N SER A 39 -21.33 -5.70 0.44
CA SER A 39 -22.78 -5.79 0.62
C SER A 39 -23.53 -4.87 -0.35
N GLU A 40 -24.85 -5.06 -0.49
CA GLU A 40 -25.68 -4.13 -1.26
C GLU A 40 -25.62 -2.68 -0.72
N LYS A 41 -25.45 -2.51 0.61
CA LYS A 41 -25.35 -1.18 1.23
C LYS A 41 -24.11 -0.44 0.74
N ASP A 42 -23.03 -1.15 0.51
CA ASP A 42 -21.74 -0.62 0.05
C ASP A 42 -21.83 -0.05 -1.37
N LEU A 43 -22.82 -0.50 -2.15
CA LEU A 43 -23.03 -0.02 -3.51
C LEU A 43 -23.71 1.34 -3.59
N ARG A 44 -24.33 1.84 -2.50
CA ARG A 44 -25.04 3.14 -2.46
C ARG A 44 -26.10 3.34 -3.56
N GLY A 45 -26.60 2.24 -4.13
CA GLY A 45 -27.48 2.26 -5.30
C GLY A 45 -26.82 2.66 -6.63
N LYS A 46 -25.48 2.80 -6.65
CA LYS A 46 -24.65 3.19 -7.80
C LYS A 46 -24.18 1.94 -8.59
N TYR A 47 -25.13 1.12 -9.04
CA TYR A 47 -24.84 -0.20 -9.62
C TYR A 47 -23.99 -0.14 -10.90
N ASP A 48 -24.31 0.76 -11.83
CA ASP A 48 -23.55 0.89 -13.09
C ASP A 48 -22.13 1.42 -12.85
N LEU A 49 -21.98 2.36 -11.91
CA LEU A 49 -20.68 2.88 -11.48
C LEU A 49 -19.84 1.76 -10.87
N PHE A 50 -20.43 0.93 -10.02
CA PHE A 50 -19.76 -0.21 -9.42
C PHE A 50 -19.26 -1.21 -10.46
N LEU A 51 -20.07 -1.53 -11.47
CA LEU A 51 -19.66 -2.47 -12.51
C LEU A 51 -18.44 -1.95 -13.29
N LYS A 52 -18.42 -0.66 -13.64
CA LYS A 52 -17.25 -0.03 -14.29
C LYS A 52 -16.02 -0.03 -13.37
N TYR A 53 -16.20 0.38 -12.12
CA TYR A 53 -15.13 0.45 -11.11
C TYR A 53 -14.53 -0.93 -10.87
N ALA A 54 -15.36 -1.93 -10.61
CA ALA A 54 -14.94 -3.30 -10.37
C ALA A 54 -14.22 -3.88 -11.59
N ASP A 55 -14.71 -3.61 -12.81
CA ASP A 55 -14.04 -4.05 -14.04
C ASP A 55 -12.63 -3.46 -14.18
N ILE A 56 -12.47 -2.15 -13.95
CA ILE A 56 -11.16 -1.49 -13.99
C ILE A 56 -10.21 -2.07 -12.93
N VAL A 57 -10.66 -2.17 -11.67
CA VAL A 57 -9.83 -2.65 -10.57
C VAL A 57 -9.43 -4.11 -10.76
N SER A 58 -10.39 -4.97 -11.14
CA SER A 58 -10.13 -6.38 -11.38
C SER A 58 -9.18 -6.62 -12.55
N ASN A 59 -9.21 -5.75 -13.57
CA ASN A 59 -8.35 -5.88 -14.75
C ASN A 59 -7.08 -5.02 -14.69
N ASN A 60 -6.86 -4.22 -13.65
CA ASN A 60 -5.62 -3.47 -13.48
C ASN A 60 -4.48 -4.45 -13.07
N PRO A 61 -3.44 -4.63 -13.90
CA PRO A 61 -2.33 -5.54 -13.61
C PRO A 61 -1.45 -5.02 -12.46
N ASN A 62 -1.36 -3.70 -12.26
CA ASN A 62 -0.46 -3.03 -11.33
C ASN A 62 -0.92 -3.11 -9.86
N LEU A 63 -2.12 -3.62 -9.61
CA LEU A 63 -2.68 -3.75 -8.26
C LEU A 63 -2.33 -5.10 -7.59
N ILE A 64 -1.97 -6.13 -8.36
CA ILE A 64 -1.54 -7.46 -7.87
C ILE A 64 -2.41 -7.96 -6.68
N GLU A 65 -1.84 -7.98 -5.48
CA GLU A 65 -2.38 -8.45 -4.20
C GLU A 65 -3.20 -7.37 -3.45
N TYR A 66 -3.22 -6.13 -3.94
CA TYR A 66 -3.95 -5.01 -3.36
C TYR A 66 -5.34 -4.79 -3.96
N ARG A 67 -5.73 -5.55 -5.00
CA ARG A 67 -7.04 -5.43 -5.66
C ARG A 67 -8.21 -5.44 -4.69
N GLY A 68 -8.15 -6.29 -3.66
CA GLY A 68 -9.21 -6.38 -2.64
C GLY A 68 -9.42 -5.08 -1.88
N PHE A 69 -8.32 -4.41 -1.51
CA PHE A 69 -8.37 -3.12 -0.83
C PHE A 69 -8.96 -2.04 -1.73
N VAL A 70 -8.54 -2.00 -2.99
CA VAL A 70 -9.07 -1.04 -3.96
C VAL A 70 -10.56 -1.31 -4.25
N ILE A 71 -11.01 -2.56 -4.35
CA ILE A 71 -12.46 -2.85 -4.44
C ILE A 71 -13.21 -2.32 -3.22
N HIS A 72 -12.66 -2.52 -2.01
CA HIS A 72 -13.28 -2.09 -0.77
C HIS A 72 -13.37 -0.56 -0.60
N LEU A 73 -12.61 0.21 -1.39
CA LEU A 73 -12.67 1.67 -1.44
C LEU A 73 -13.97 2.19 -2.07
N PHE A 74 -14.71 1.35 -2.82
CA PHE A 74 -15.87 1.76 -3.61
C PHE A 74 -16.93 2.57 -2.86
N PRO A 75 -17.31 2.30 -1.59
CA PRO A 75 -18.33 3.09 -0.91
C PRO A 75 -17.98 4.58 -0.83
N MET A 76 -16.71 4.91 -0.63
CA MET A 76 -16.22 6.29 -0.62
C MET A 76 -16.31 6.90 -2.03
N VAL A 77 -15.88 6.15 -3.05
CA VAL A 77 -16.02 6.56 -4.46
C VAL A 77 -17.49 6.80 -4.83
N ALA A 78 -18.40 5.94 -4.38
CA ALA A 78 -19.82 6.03 -4.70
C ALA A 78 -20.49 7.26 -4.07
N ASP A 79 -20.02 7.67 -2.89
CA ASP A 79 -20.53 8.82 -2.14
C ASP A 79 -19.95 10.16 -2.67
N HIS A 80 -18.71 10.16 -3.21
CA HIS A 80 -18.00 11.41 -3.59
C HIS A 80 -17.69 11.59 -5.10
N LEU A 81 -17.79 10.55 -5.94
CA LEU A 81 -17.53 10.67 -7.39
C LEU A 81 -18.71 11.30 -8.12
N ASP A 82 -18.48 12.48 -8.68
CA ASP A 82 -19.41 13.10 -9.61
C ASP A 82 -19.31 12.51 -11.02
N ALA A 83 -20.47 12.42 -11.69
CA ALA A 83 -20.59 11.76 -13.00
C ALA A 83 -19.73 12.43 -14.10
N GLU A 84 -19.46 13.73 -13.97
CA GLU A 84 -18.60 14.50 -14.87
C GLU A 84 -17.11 14.19 -14.71
N ASN A 85 -16.70 13.64 -13.57
CA ASN A 85 -15.32 13.32 -13.24
C ASN A 85 -14.97 11.83 -13.43
N GLU A 86 -15.96 10.98 -13.74
CA GLU A 86 -15.79 9.53 -13.92
C GLU A 86 -14.64 9.19 -14.89
N GLU A 87 -14.57 9.87 -16.04
CA GLU A 87 -13.55 9.56 -17.06
C GLU A 87 -12.12 9.83 -16.55
N TYR A 88 -11.92 10.97 -15.87
CA TYR A 88 -10.63 11.34 -15.32
C TYR A 88 -10.23 10.38 -14.18
N PHE A 89 -11.13 10.16 -13.22
CA PHE A 89 -10.87 9.27 -12.09
C PHE A 89 -10.57 7.83 -12.53
N PHE A 90 -11.32 7.30 -13.51
CA PHE A 90 -11.08 5.96 -14.01
C PHE A 90 -9.77 5.79 -14.76
N LYS A 91 -9.29 6.84 -15.44
CA LYS A 91 -7.94 6.83 -16.01
C LYS A 91 -6.89 6.72 -14.89
N LYS A 92 -7.03 7.52 -13.83
CA LYS A 92 -6.14 7.45 -12.67
C LYS A 92 -6.18 6.11 -11.95
N LEU A 93 -7.36 5.49 -11.88
CA LEU A 93 -7.53 4.16 -11.31
C LEU A 93 -6.90 3.05 -12.16
N GLN A 94 -6.83 3.23 -13.48
CA GLN A 94 -6.10 2.33 -14.39
C GLN A 94 -4.59 2.45 -14.23
N ASP A 95 -4.11 3.68 -13.98
CA ASP A 95 -2.69 3.96 -13.79
C ASP A 95 -2.21 3.62 -12.36
N LEU A 96 -3.13 3.50 -11.39
CA LEU A 96 -2.82 3.18 -9.99
C LEU A 96 -1.96 1.91 -9.85
N SER A 97 -0.87 2.02 -9.10
CA SER A 97 0.10 0.95 -8.85
C SER A 97 0.49 0.85 -7.37
N PHE A 98 0.98 -0.32 -6.97
CA PHE A 98 1.50 -0.58 -5.62
C PHE A 98 2.95 -1.06 -5.66
N GLU A 99 3.77 -0.54 -4.75
CA GLU A 99 5.16 -0.97 -4.57
C GLU A 99 5.39 -1.39 -3.12
N SER A 100 5.98 -2.57 -2.92
CA SER A 100 6.38 -3.06 -1.60
C SER A 100 7.88 -2.82 -1.36
N VAL A 101 8.21 -2.07 -0.32
CA VAL A 101 9.59 -1.72 0.04
C VAL A 101 10.00 -2.39 1.35
N ALA A 102 11.13 -3.11 1.37
CA ALA A 102 11.61 -3.85 2.54
C ALA A 102 12.00 -2.93 3.73
N LEU A 103 11.21 -2.90 4.82
CA LEU A 103 11.51 -2.24 6.10
C LEU A 103 11.10 -3.10 7.33
N ALA A 104 11.60 -2.72 8.51
CA ALA A 104 11.37 -3.44 9.78
C ALA A 104 9.97 -3.21 10.42
N GLY A 105 9.03 -2.58 9.71
CA GLY A 105 7.67 -2.33 10.17
C GLY A 105 6.77 -1.75 9.07
N PRO A 106 5.44 -1.81 9.22
CA PRO A 106 4.50 -1.29 8.22
C PRO A 106 4.45 0.24 8.27
N CYS A 107 4.66 0.90 7.13
CA CYS A 107 4.26 2.28 6.86
C CYS A 107 3.90 2.46 5.38
N GLY A 108 3.25 3.56 5.04
CA GLY A 108 2.75 3.85 3.69
C GLY A 108 3.19 5.22 3.20
N GLN A 109 3.18 5.40 1.88
CA GLN A 109 3.27 6.72 1.26
C GLN A 109 2.58 6.72 -0.12
N PHE A 110 1.61 7.60 -0.30
CA PHE A 110 1.00 7.88 -1.59
C PHE A 110 1.76 8.97 -2.37
N PHE A 111 1.94 8.72 -3.67
CA PHE A 111 2.55 9.63 -4.62
C PHE A 111 1.56 9.97 -5.72
N ALA A 112 0.83 11.08 -5.55
CA ALA A 112 -0.17 11.52 -6.52
C ALA A 112 0.39 11.54 -7.95
N TRP A 113 1.42 12.33 -8.23
CA TRP A 113 2.05 12.46 -9.57
C TRP A 113 2.44 11.17 -10.32
N GLU A 114 2.59 10.03 -9.63
CA GLU A 114 2.97 8.73 -10.20
C GLU A 114 1.85 7.69 -10.10
N ASP A 115 0.69 8.08 -9.55
CA ASP A 115 -0.44 7.18 -9.28
C ASP A 115 0.04 5.92 -8.52
N MET A 116 0.86 6.11 -7.48
CA MET A 116 1.56 5.00 -6.82
C MET A 116 1.42 5.05 -5.30
N ILE A 117 1.15 3.89 -4.70
CA ILE A 117 1.21 3.68 -3.26
C ILE A 117 2.44 2.83 -2.93
N ARG A 118 3.36 3.37 -2.13
CA ARG A 118 4.47 2.60 -1.54
C ARG A 118 4.07 2.10 -0.17
N ILE A 119 4.07 0.78 0.00
CA ILE A 119 3.95 0.14 1.29
C ILE A 119 5.33 -0.31 1.72
N PHE A 120 5.84 0.31 2.77
CA PHE A 120 7.08 -0.11 3.39
C PHE A 120 6.77 -1.14 4.47
N GLY A 121 7.47 -2.26 4.46
CA GLY A 121 7.28 -3.38 5.38
C GLY A 121 8.15 -4.56 4.93
N ASN A 122 8.05 -5.72 5.55
CA ASN A 122 8.87 -6.87 5.13
C ASN A 122 8.38 -7.55 3.83
N GLY A 123 7.55 -6.85 3.03
CA GLY A 123 6.92 -7.37 1.82
C GLY A 123 5.90 -8.48 2.05
N ILE A 124 5.33 -8.56 3.25
CA ILE A 124 4.22 -9.45 3.59
C ILE A 124 3.00 -8.60 3.90
N LEU A 125 1.92 -8.78 3.14
CA LEU A 125 0.59 -8.35 3.54
C LEU A 125 0.16 -9.19 4.74
N TYR A 126 0.25 -8.61 5.93
CA TYR A 126 -0.37 -9.21 7.10
C TYR A 126 -1.86 -8.87 7.10
N GLU A 127 -2.70 -9.85 7.42
CA GLU A 127 -4.10 -9.62 7.82
C GLU A 127 -4.14 -9.00 9.23
N ASN A 128 -3.50 -7.84 9.41
CA ASN A 128 -3.44 -7.13 10.69
C ASN A 128 -3.86 -5.66 10.55
N GLU A 129 -4.21 -5.06 11.69
CA GLU A 129 -4.77 -3.71 11.80
C GLU A 129 -3.90 -2.66 11.14
N ALA A 130 -2.60 -2.72 11.45
CA ALA A 130 -1.63 -1.71 11.05
C ALA A 130 -1.47 -1.71 9.53
N THR A 131 -1.34 -2.87 8.91
CA THR A 131 -1.26 -2.99 7.45
C THR A 131 -2.56 -2.54 6.78
N TYR A 132 -3.74 -2.99 7.26
CA TYR A 132 -5.00 -2.60 6.64
C TYR A 132 -5.27 -1.11 6.76
N SER A 133 -5.11 -0.53 7.96
CA SER A 133 -5.32 0.90 8.15
C SER A 133 -4.35 1.73 7.34
N THR A 134 -3.09 1.31 7.25
CA THR A 134 -2.08 2.01 6.43
C THR A 134 -2.48 2.00 4.95
N VAL A 135 -2.83 0.84 4.40
CA VAL A 135 -3.22 0.72 2.97
C VAL A 135 -4.48 1.54 2.67
N MET A 136 -5.50 1.46 3.53
CA MET A 136 -6.74 2.24 3.33
C MET A 136 -6.52 3.75 3.53
N HIS A 137 -5.61 4.15 4.42
CA HIS A 137 -5.18 5.55 4.57
C HIS A 137 -4.55 6.06 3.27
N GLU A 138 -3.57 5.36 2.70
CA GLU A 138 -2.94 5.76 1.44
C GLU A 138 -3.91 5.74 0.25
N LEU A 139 -4.84 4.78 0.21
CA LEU A 139 -5.90 4.76 -0.80
C LEU A 139 -6.88 5.93 -0.64
N THR A 140 -7.05 6.45 0.57
CA THR A 140 -7.87 7.64 0.78
C THR A 140 -7.19 8.88 0.19
N HIS A 141 -5.87 9.00 0.28
CA HIS A 141 -5.11 10.03 -0.45
C HIS A 141 -5.26 9.90 -1.97
N PHE A 142 -5.33 8.68 -2.51
CA PHE A 142 -5.62 8.48 -3.93
C PHE A 142 -7.00 9.01 -4.34
N VAL A 143 -8.03 8.76 -3.52
CA VAL A 143 -9.37 9.33 -3.77
C VAL A 143 -9.31 10.85 -3.70
N ASP A 144 -8.75 11.39 -2.62
CA ASP A 144 -8.59 12.82 -2.39
C ASP A 144 -7.96 13.55 -3.59
N ALA A 145 -6.84 13.03 -4.08
CA ALA A 145 -6.09 13.63 -5.18
C ALA A 145 -6.86 13.70 -6.50
N TYR A 146 -7.84 12.81 -6.74
CA TYR A 146 -8.38 12.58 -8.09
C TYR A 146 -9.89 12.58 -8.23
N ILE A 147 -10.65 12.50 -7.14
CA ILE A 147 -12.11 12.41 -7.21
C ILE A 147 -12.74 13.69 -7.79
N SER A 148 -12.07 14.84 -7.65
CA SER A 148 -12.52 16.14 -8.15
C SER A 148 -12.38 16.33 -9.67
N GLY A 149 -11.72 15.39 -10.37
CA GLY A 149 -11.54 15.43 -11.83
C GLY A 149 -10.38 16.31 -12.32
N GLU A 150 -9.63 16.94 -11.42
CA GLU A 150 -8.46 17.77 -11.72
C GLU A 150 -7.38 17.58 -10.65
N ASP A 151 -6.12 17.85 -11.01
CA ASP A 151 -5.01 17.81 -10.04
C ASP A 151 -5.20 18.92 -8.98
N GLU A 152 -4.91 18.61 -7.71
CA GLU A 152 -5.04 19.55 -6.58
C GLU A 152 -4.24 20.86 -6.81
N SER A 153 -4.88 22.00 -6.58
CA SER A 153 -4.26 23.33 -6.58
C SER A 153 -3.65 23.65 -5.22
N MET A 154 -2.43 23.17 -5.00
CA MET A 154 -1.68 23.45 -3.78
C MET A 154 -1.19 24.90 -3.68
N LEU A 155 -1.32 25.49 -2.49
CA LEU A 155 -0.65 26.73 -2.12
C LEU A 155 0.77 26.42 -1.62
N ALA A 156 1.75 27.19 -2.08
CA ALA A 156 3.11 27.16 -1.57
C ALA A 156 3.38 28.35 -0.64
N MET A 157 4.16 28.13 0.42
CA MET A 157 4.67 29.21 1.25
C MET A 157 6.00 29.70 0.69
N VAL A 158 6.03 30.95 0.23
CA VAL A 158 7.21 31.56 -0.42
C VAL A 158 7.38 32.98 0.06
N ASN A 159 8.58 33.33 0.54
CA ASN A 159 8.92 34.71 0.94
C ASN A 159 7.91 35.35 1.93
N GLY A 160 7.34 34.55 2.84
CA GLY A 160 6.36 35.03 3.83
C GLY A 160 4.98 35.36 3.26
N ARG A 161 4.56 34.67 2.19
CA ARG A 161 3.18 34.68 1.66
C ARG A 161 2.78 33.28 1.17
N LEU A 162 1.46 33.03 1.11
CA LEU A 162 0.90 31.92 0.35
C LEU A 162 0.78 32.33 -1.13
N ALA A 163 1.07 31.41 -2.03
CA ALA A 163 1.06 31.63 -3.47
C ALA A 163 0.61 30.38 -4.21
N LYS A 164 -0.18 30.55 -5.28
CA LYS A 164 -0.44 29.46 -6.23
C LYS A 164 0.79 29.26 -7.12
N LYS A 165 0.96 28.04 -7.64
CA LYS A 165 2.10 27.68 -8.49
C LYS A 165 2.27 28.59 -9.71
N ASP A 166 1.16 28.98 -10.35
CA ASP A 166 1.15 29.86 -11.52
C ASP A 166 1.52 31.33 -11.21
N GLU A 167 1.55 31.70 -9.92
CA GLU A 167 2.02 33.00 -9.44
C GLU A 167 3.52 33.04 -9.13
N LEU A 168 4.21 31.90 -9.25
CA LEU A 168 5.61 31.74 -8.87
C LEU A 168 6.50 31.56 -10.11
N THR A 169 7.71 32.11 -10.06
CA THR A 169 8.75 31.75 -11.02
C THR A 169 9.27 30.34 -10.74
N ASP A 170 9.90 29.68 -11.73
CA ASP A 170 10.50 28.36 -11.54
C ASP A 170 11.51 28.32 -10.37
N ASP A 171 12.28 29.39 -10.19
CA ASP A 171 13.24 29.52 -9.09
C ASP A 171 12.51 29.70 -7.74
N GLU A 172 11.41 30.44 -7.69
CA GLU A 172 10.61 30.59 -6.46
C GLU A 172 9.87 29.29 -6.11
N TRP A 173 9.39 28.53 -7.09
CA TRP A 173 8.77 27.24 -6.87
C TRP A 173 9.79 26.21 -6.35
N ARG A 174 10.99 26.16 -6.94
CA ARG A 174 12.07 25.24 -6.50
C ARG A 174 12.60 25.55 -5.10
N ASN A 175 12.53 26.81 -4.68
CA ASN A 175 12.96 27.26 -3.35
C ASN A 175 11.78 27.51 -2.40
N ALA A 176 10.55 27.19 -2.81
CA ALA A 176 9.43 27.21 -1.90
C ALA A 176 9.69 26.16 -0.82
N ASP A 177 9.20 26.40 0.40
CA ASP A 177 9.00 25.32 1.38
C ASP A 177 7.83 24.48 0.83
N GLY A 178 8.14 23.72 -0.23
CA GLY A 178 7.21 23.18 -1.22
C GLY A 178 6.59 21.86 -0.82
N TYR A 179 6.71 21.47 0.44
CA TYR A 179 6.00 20.34 0.98
C TYR A 179 4.90 20.85 1.91
N CYS A 180 3.66 20.68 1.43
CA CYS A 180 2.55 20.35 2.30
C CYS A 180 2.09 21.52 3.20
N THR A 181 1.60 22.62 2.61
CA THR A 181 1.03 23.72 3.43
C THR A 181 -0.24 23.27 4.16
N SER A 182 -0.97 22.30 3.63
CA SER A 182 -2.26 21.79 4.15
C SER A 182 -2.18 20.36 4.69
N SER A 183 -1.03 19.88 5.18
CA SER A 183 -0.88 18.47 5.63
C SER A 183 -1.87 18.06 6.70
N PHE A 184 -2.21 18.98 7.60
CA PHE A 184 -3.23 18.71 8.62
C PHE A 184 -4.62 18.43 8.01
N ILE A 185 -4.89 18.93 6.80
CA ILE A 185 -6.11 18.62 6.04
C ILE A 185 -5.92 17.30 5.30
N THR A 186 -4.82 17.12 4.57
CA THR A 186 -4.62 15.91 3.75
C THR A 186 -4.43 14.67 4.62
N GLU A 187 -3.46 14.66 5.54
CA GLU A 187 -3.21 13.52 6.46
C GLU A 187 -4.35 13.33 7.46
N GLY A 188 -4.83 14.43 8.06
CA GLY A 188 -5.93 14.39 9.02
C GLY A 188 -7.24 13.95 8.37
N GLY A 189 -7.47 14.36 7.12
CA GLY A 189 -8.65 14.01 6.33
C GLY A 189 -8.59 12.56 5.86
N ALA A 190 -7.45 12.11 5.34
CA ALA A 190 -7.26 10.71 4.96
C ALA A 190 -7.54 9.78 6.14
N GLU A 191 -7.05 10.14 7.32
CA GLU A 191 -7.32 9.39 8.54
C GLU A 191 -8.79 9.44 8.97
N LEU A 192 -9.42 10.62 8.92
CA LEU A 192 -10.82 10.79 9.29
C LEU A 192 -11.77 10.00 8.37
N TYR A 193 -11.55 10.07 7.05
CA TYR A 193 -12.37 9.35 6.07
C TYR A 193 -12.09 7.85 6.08
N ASN A 194 -10.83 7.44 6.27
CA ASN A 194 -10.50 6.03 6.54
C ASN A 194 -11.30 5.50 7.76
N ALA A 195 -11.38 6.29 8.84
CA ALA A 195 -12.22 5.96 9.99
C ALA A 195 -13.71 5.91 9.65
N LYS A 196 -14.27 6.92 8.98
CA LYS A 196 -15.72 6.94 8.66
C LYS A 196 -16.17 5.73 7.84
N TYR A 197 -15.34 5.29 6.90
CA TYR A 197 -15.71 4.22 5.97
C TYR A 197 -15.27 2.82 6.44
N PHE A 198 -14.03 2.68 6.92
CA PHE A 198 -13.37 1.37 7.01
C PHE A 198 -13.03 0.96 8.43
N THR A 199 -12.24 1.78 9.15
CA THR A 199 -11.74 1.39 10.47
C THR A 199 -12.71 1.76 11.60
N MET A 200 -13.61 2.72 11.40
CA MET A 200 -14.46 3.31 12.46
C MET A 200 -13.70 4.01 13.58
N HIS A 201 -12.37 4.03 13.55
CA HIS A 201 -11.52 4.64 14.58
C HIS A 201 -10.27 5.24 13.95
N PRO A 202 -9.98 6.54 14.19
CA PRO A 202 -8.70 7.14 13.81
C PRO A 202 -7.56 6.55 14.67
N LEU A 203 -6.47 6.11 14.04
CA LEU A 203 -5.29 5.53 14.66
C LEU A 203 -4.08 6.48 14.68
N SER A 204 -4.06 7.48 13.80
CA SER A 204 -2.93 8.42 13.61
C SER A 204 -3.39 9.88 13.54
N TYR A 205 -2.44 10.82 13.46
CA TYR A 205 -2.70 12.24 13.20
C TYR A 205 -3.77 12.88 14.12
N GLU A 206 -3.68 12.57 15.43
CA GLU A 206 -4.78 12.72 16.38
C GLU A 206 -5.39 14.12 16.45
N CYS A 207 -4.55 15.15 16.45
CA CYS A 207 -4.99 16.54 16.53
C CYS A 207 -5.70 16.98 15.24
N SER A 208 -5.18 16.53 14.09
CA SER A 208 -5.60 16.97 12.76
C SER A 208 -6.98 16.41 12.39
N HIS A 209 -7.20 15.10 12.58
CA HIS A 209 -8.54 14.52 12.34
C HIS A 209 -9.59 15.07 13.31
N SER A 210 -9.19 15.39 14.56
CA SER A 210 -10.09 15.97 15.57
C SER A 210 -10.47 17.41 15.23
N PHE A 211 -9.51 18.20 14.72
CA PHE A 211 -9.78 19.53 14.18
C PHE A 211 -10.80 19.47 13.02
N LEU A 212 -10.61 18.55 12.07
CA LEU A 212 -11.54 18.36 10.95
C LEU A 212 -12.93 17.88 11.39
N THR A 213 -13.01 17.04 12.44
CA THR A 213 -14.30 16.65 13.04
C THR A 213 -15.02 17.87 13.63
N GLY A 214 -14.28 18.78 14.28
CA GLY A 214 -14.85 20.04 14.74
C GLY A 214 -15.24 20.99 13.63
N PHE A 215 -14.47 21.03 12.55
CA PHE A 215 -14.81 21.78 11.36
C PHE A 215 -16.14 21.29 10.77
N GLU A 216 -16.33 19.98 10.64
CA GLU A 216 -17.59 19.35 10.24
C GLU A 216 -18.73 19.66 11.22
N TRP A 217 -18.47 19.65 12.53
CA TRP A 217 -19.49 20.03 13.51
C TRP A 217 -19.98 21.47 13.31
N ILE A 218 -19.07 22.39 12.94
CA ILE A 218 -19.37 23.80 12.76
C ILE A 218 -20.08 24.06 11.43
N TYR A 219 -19.52 23.55 10.32
CA TYR A 219 -19.92 23.89 8.95
C TYR A 219 -20.75 22.81 8.24
N GLY A 220 -20.77 21.57 8.74
CA GLY A 220 -21.45 20.42 8.15
C GLY A 220 -20.55 19.57 7.25
N SER A 221 -21.01 18.35 6.93
CA SER A 221 -20.26 17.38 6.11
C SER A 221 -19.99 17.89 4.69
N ASP A 222 -20.95 18.54 4.03
CA ASP A 222 -20.75 19.12 2.69
C ASP A 222 -19.56 20.09 2.63
N ALA A 223 -19.35 20.88 3.69
CA ALA A 223 -18.21 21.80 3.77
C ALA A 223 -16.89 21.09 4.04
N LEU A 224 -16.92 19.98 4.80
CA LEU A 224 -15.74 19.13 5.01
C LEU A 224 -15.37 18.38 3.72
N ASP A 225 -16.36 17.88 2.99
CA ASP A 225 -16.18 17.23 1.68
C ASP A 225 -15.53 18.21 0.70
N GLU A 226 -16.03 19.44 0.59
CA GLU A 226 -15.42 20.49 -0.26
C GLU A 226 -14.00 20.84 0.19
N LEU A 227 -13.73 20.80 1.49
CA LEU A 227 -12.41 21.13 2.05
C LEU A 227 -11.38 20.03 1.80
N PHE A 228 -11.79 18.75 1.84
CA PHE A 228 -10.90 17.61 1.64
C PHE A 228 -10.84 17.23 0.16
N PHE A 229 -11.91 16.66 -0.38
CA PHE A 229 -12.00 16.15 -1.75
C PHE A 229 -12.03 17.23 -2.85
N GLY A 230 -11.92 18.51 -2.49
CA GLY A 230 -11.93 19.63 -3.44
C GLY A 230 -10.55 19.88 -4.07
N ASN A 231 -10.54 20.54 -5.24
CA ASN A 231 -9.29 20.90 -5.92
C ASN A 231 -8.62 22.19 -5.39
N GLU A 232 -9.25 22.91 -4.45
CA GLU A 232 -8.74 24.19 -3.89
C GLU A 232 -8.64 24.20 -2.35
N THR A 233 -8.38 23.04 -1.74
CA THR A 233 -8.29 22.78 -0.29
C THR A 233 -7.67 23.92 0.53
N SER A 234 -6.42 24.28 0.26
CA SER A 234 -5.72 25.34 1.02
C SER A 234 -6.33 26.72 0.82
N THR A 235 -6.82 27.02 -0.38
CA THR A 235 -7.46 28.31 -0.68
C THR A 235 -8.78 28.43 0.08
N LYS A 236 -9.58 27.35 0.10
CA LYS A 236 -10.85 27.33 0.83
C LYS A 236 -10.65 27.51 2.33
N PHE A 237 -9.65 26.86 2.92
CA PHE A 237 -9.35 27.06 4.34
C PHE A 237 -8.95 28.51 4.66
N VAL A 238 -8.17 29.16 3.78
CA VAL A 238 -7.83 30.58 3.90
C VAL A 238 -9.07 31.47 3.90
N GLU A 239 -10.09 31.15 3.09
CA GLU A 239 -11.36 31.89 3.08
C GLU A 239 -12.07 31.81 4.43
N TYR A 240 -12.22 30.61 5.01
CA TYR A 240 -12.82 30.43 6.34
C TYR A 240 -12.10 31.23 7.43
N LEU A 241 -10.76 31.22 7.42
CA LEU A 241 -9.97 32.01 8.37
C LEU A 241 -10.16 33.53 8.17
N LYS A 242 -10.24 34.00 6.92
CA LYS A 242 -10.48 35.42 6.62
C LYS A 242 -11.87 35.87 7.07
N GLU A 243 -12.87 35.03 6.89
CA GLU A 243 -14.24 35.30 7.36
C GLU A 243 -14.31 35.38 8.89
N ALA A 244 -13.55 34.52 9.59
CA ALA A 244 -13.37 34.58 11.04
C ALA A 244 -12.49 35.76 11.53
N GLY A 245 -11.92 36.55 10.61
CA GLY A 245 -11.21 37.79 10.91
C GLY A 245 -9.69 37.67 11.05
N TYR A 246 -9.09 36.57 10.59
CA TYR A 246 -7.63 36.41 10.59
C TYR A 246 -6.97 37.31 9.55
N SER A 247 -5.83 37.89 9.90
CA SER A 247 -4.98 38.61 8.95
C SER A 247 -4.13 37.64 8.12
N ASP A 248 -3.67 38.03 6.94
CA ASP A 248 -2.79 37.17 6.10
C ASP A 248 -1.55 36.68 6.88
N LYS A 249 -1.04 37.49 7.83
CA LYS A 249 0.07 37.11 8.71
C LYS A 249 -0.31 36.02 9.71
N ASP A 250 -1.50 36.11 10.29
CA ASP A 250 -1.97 35.10 11.25
C ASP A 250 -2.32 33.80 10.54
N ILE A 251 -2.85 33.88 9.32
CA ILE A 251 -3.11 32.71 8.46
C ILE A 251 -1.83 31.93 8.18
N LEU A 252 -0.74 32.61 7.79
CA LEU A 252 0.55 31.94 7.60
C LEU A 252 1.00 31.19 8.85
N LYS A 253 0.82 31.80 10.02
CA LYS A 253 1.16 31.16 11.31
C LYS A 253 0.27 29.98 11.65
N VAL A 254 -1.02 30.02 11.28
CA VAL A 254 -1.92 28.87 11.45
C VAL A 254 -1.38 27.69 10.66
N PHE A 255 -1.03 27.89 9.38
CA PHE A 255 -0.46 26.86 8.52
C PHE A 255 0.86 26.31 9.07
N GLU A 256 1.81 27.19 9.45
CA GLU A 256 3.07 26.79 10.08
C GLU A 256 2.86 25.96 11.36
N SER A 257 1.94 26.40 12.23
CA SER A 257 1.67 25.72 13.51
C SER A 257 0.99 24.38 13.30
N PHE A 258 0.02 24.30 12.39
CA PHE A 258 -0.77 23.08 12.19
C PHE A 258 0.05 21.98 11.51
N ASN A 259 0.94 22.32 10.57
CA ASN A 259 1.85 21.35 9.97
C ASN A 259 2.89 20.86 10.98
N HIS A 260 3.39 21.75 11.86
CA HIS A 260 4.23 21.35 12.98
C HIS A 260 3.54 20.31 13.86
N TYR A 261 2.27 20.52 14.22
CA TYR A 261 1.52 19.54 15.02
C TYR A 261 1.21 18.23 14.30
N THR A 262 1.21 18.24 12.95
CA THR A 262 0.93 17.04 12.15
C THR A 262 2.17 16.16 11.98
N TYR A 263 3.34 16.76 11.71
CA TYR A 263 4.58 16.01 11.45
C TYR A 263 5.63 16.06 12.57
N TYR A 264 5.39 16.79 13.66
CA TYR A 264 6.33 16.98 14.77
C TYR A 264 7.73 17.40 14.30
N TYR A 265 7.83 18.52 13.57
CA TYR A 265 9.13 19.09 13.19
C TYR A 265 9.97 19.43 14.43
N ASP A 266 11.30 19.46 14.28
CA ASP A 266 12.22 19.58 15.43
C ASP A 266 12.08 20.91 16.22
N ASP A 267 11.59 21.99 15.60
CA ASP A 267 11.46 23.31 16.22
C ASP A 267 10.03 23.88 16.11
N LEU A 268 9.35 24.03 17.26
CA LEU A 268 8.05 24.70 17.36
C LEU A 268 8.13 26.16 16.86
N PRO A 269 7.25 26.59 15.93
CA PRO A 269 7.18 27.98 15.49
C PRO A 269 7.06 29.00 16.63
N GLU A 270 7.76 30.13 16.50
CA GLU A 270 7.71 31.19 17.52
C GLU A 270 6.30 31.81 17.60
N ASN A 271 5.66 31.71 18.78
CA ASN A 271 4.26 32.09 18.99
C ASN A 271 3.30 31.25 18.13
N ALA A 272 3.51 29.93 18.10
CA ALA A 272 2.60 28.98 17.48
C ALA A 272 1.15 29.18 17.94
N ILE A 273 0.21 28.93 17.03
CA ILE A 273 -1.23 29.07 17.22
C ILE A 273 -1.82 27.69 17.43
N ARG A 274 -2.57 27.51 18.53
CA ARG A 274 -3.24 26.26 18.86
C ARG A 274 -4.41 25.96 17.92
N MET A 275 -4.62 24.68 17.62
CA MET A 275 -5.78 24.21 16.83
C MET A 275 -7.11 24.52 17.52
N GLU A 276 -7.16 24.39 18.85
CA GLU A 276 -8.35 24.70 19.66
C GLU A 276 -8.76 26.17 19.52
N ASP A 277 -7.79 27.09 19.53
CA ASP A 277 -8.07 28.53 19.45
C ASP A 277 -8.67 28.92 18.09
N VAL A 278 -8.15 28.34 17.00
CA VAL A 278 -8.69 28.54 15.65
C VAL A 278 -10.10 27.97 15.53
N LEU A 279 -10.31 26.77 16.07
CA LEU A 279 -11.61 26.11 16.00
C LEU A 279 -12.68 26.88 16.79
N ILE A 280 -12.32 27.46 17.94
CA ILE A 280 -13.22 28.34 18.70
C ILE A 280 -13.52 29.62 17.92
N ASP A 281 -12.52 30.27 17.33
CA ASP A 281 -12.75 31.48 16.52
C ASP A 281 -13.71 31.19 15.34
N LEU A 282 -13.57 30.03 14.68
CA LEU A 282 -14.49 29.56 13.64
C LEU A 282 -15.89 29.30 14.20
N TYR A 283 -16.01 28.65 15.37
CA TYR A 283 -17.29 28.41 16.03
C TYR A 283 -17.99 29.72 16.37
N GLU A 284 -17.28 30.67 16.98
CA GLU A 284 -17.84 31.97 17.38
C GLU A 284 -18.32 32.78 16.17
N HIS A 285 -17.62 32.67 15.05
CA HIS A 285 -18.04 33.29 13.80
C HIS A 285 -19.38 32.73 13.27
N VAL A 286 -19.54 31.40 13.27
CA VAL A 286 -20.69 30.73 12.65
C VAL A 286 -21.88 30.58 13.59
N LYS A 287 -21.61 30.14 14.83
CA LYS A 287 -22.62 29.72 15.83
C LYS A 287 -22.73 30.68 17.02
N GLY A 288 -21.79 31.62 17.16
CA GLY A 288 -21.76 32.60 18.26
C GLY A 288 -20.97 32.12 19.49
N SER A 289 -20.92 32.95 20.53
CA SER A 289 -20.00 32.78 21.68
C SER A 289 -20.44 31.74 22.73
N SER A 290 -21.36 30.83 22.40
CA SER A 290 -21.92 29.84 23.34
C SER A 290 -21.33 28.44 23.14
N TRP A 291 -20.06 28.37 22.76
CA TRP A 291 -19.37 27.11 22.52
C TRP A 291 -19.18 26.29 23.80
N LYS A 292 -19.12 26.95 24.96
CA LYS A 292 -18.95 26.30 26.28
C LYS A 292 -20.16 25.47 26.70
N GLU A 293 -21.34 25.82 26.18
CA GLU A 293 -22.57 25.08 26.41
C GLU A 293 -22.76 23.91 25.43
N ASP A 294 -21.98 23.86 24.36
CA ASP A 294 -22.02 22.80 23.34
C ASP A 294 -21.11 21.64 23.75
N LYS A 295 -21.69 20.65 24.44
CA LYS A 295 -20.93 19.53 25.00
C LYS A 295 -20.21 18.68 23.95
N VAL A 296 -20.77 18.58 22.74
CA VAL A 296 -20.13 17.84 21.63
C VAL A 296 -18.89 18.59 21.18
N PHE A 297 -19.00 19.91 21.00
CA PHE A 297 -17.86 20.74 20.65
C PHE A 297 -16.77 20.77 21.74
N CYS A 298 -17.16 20.83 23.01
CA CYS A 298 -16.23 20.73 24.13
C CYS A 298 -15.46 19.40 24.15
N GLU A 299 -16.11 18.28 23.80
CA GLU A 299 -15.43 16.98 23.69
C GLU A 299 -14.40 16.98 22.55
N ILE A 300 -14.73 17.57 21.38
CA ILE A 300 -13.80 17.72 20.26
C ILE A 300 -12.56 18.54 20.65
N LEU A 301 -12.75 19.65 21.38
CA LEU A 301 -11.61 20.43 21.91
C LEU A 301 -10.77 19.59 22.88
N GLY A 302 -11.42 18.74 23.68
CA GLY A 302 -10.75 17.77 24.54
C GLY A 302 -9.89 16.77 23.76
N ASP A 303 -10.41 16.23 22.65
CA ASP A 303 -9.66 15.30 21.78
C ASP A 303 -8.40 15.94 21.20
N ILE A 304 -8.48 17.18 20.70
CA ILE A 304 -7.32 17.92 20.20
C ILE A 304 -6.28 18.09 21.31
N SER A 305 -6.70 18.54 22.50
CA SER A 305 -5.79 18.77 23.61
C SER A 305 -5.12 17.50 24.14
N ARG A 306 -5.74 16.32 23.99
CA ARG A 306 -5.13 15.03 24.36
C ARG A 306 -4.04 14.61 23.39
N GLY A 307 -4.15 14.98 22.12
CA GLY A 307 -3.14 14.72 21.09
C GLY A 307 -1.95 15.71 21.12
N MET A 308 -2.12 16.89 21.71
CA MET A 308 -1.08 17.93 21.78
C MET A 308 -0.24 17.81 23.06
N SER A 309 1.07 17.57 22.91
CA SER A 309 2.02 17.44 24.04
C SER A 309 2.82 18.72 24.35
N GLU A 310 2.57 19.83 23.64
CA GLU A 310 3.40 21.03 23.70
C GLU A 310 2.84 22.15 24.59
N ASP A 311 3.76 22.83 25.31
CA ASP A 311 3.48 23.95 26.22
C ASP A 311 3.20 25.28 25.48
N VAL A 312 2.19 25.28 24.60
CA VAL A 312 1.70 26.48 23.89
C VAL A 312 0.57 27.15 24.69
N PRO A 313 0.67 28.44 25.06
CA PRO A 313 -0.41 29.15 25.73
C PRO A 313 -1.67 29.26 24.88
N PHE A 314 -2.83 29.07 25.49
CA PHE A 314 -4.14 29.30 24.86
C PHE A 314 -4.45 30.80 24.76
N LYS A 315 -4.99 31.23 23.61
CA LYS A 315 -5.66 32.54 23.47
C LYS A 315 -6.96 32.55 24.26
N HIS A 316 -7.76 31.48 24.14
CA HIS A 316 -8.99 31.25 24.90
C HIS A 316 -8.68 30.44 26.16
N GLU A 317 -8.19 31.10 27.21
CA GLU A 317 -7.73 30.42 28.44
C GLU A 317 -8.82 29.57 29.12
N GLU A 318 -10.11 29.89 28.90
CA GLU A 318 -11.23 29.16 29.50
C GLU A 318 -11.41 27.75 28.96
N VAL A 319 -10.72 27.40 27.87
CA VAL A 319 -10.64 26.02 27.36
C VAL A 319 -10.08 25.07 28.42
N LYS A 320 -9.17 25.56 29.29
CA LYS A 320 -8.61 24.79 30.40
C LYS A 320 -9.64 24.39 31.46
N ASP A 321 -10.76 25.11 31.54
CA ASP A 321 -11.82 24.83 32.53
C ASP A 321 -12.76 23.71 32.07
N ILE A 322 -12.72 23.34 30.78
CA ILE A 322 -13.60 22.32 30.19
C ILE A 322 -12.87 21.03 29.78
N ILE A 323 -11.56 21.07 29.58
CA ILE A 323 -10.78 19.89 29.24
C ILE A 323 -10.52 19.08 30.52
N PRO A 324 -10.99 17.83 30.61
CA PRO A 324 -10.73 17.00 31.77
C PRO A 324 -9.23 16.74 31.91
N ASN A 325 -8.72 16.78 33.13
CA ASN A 325 -7.36 16.33 33.39
C ASN A 325 -7.23 14.81 33.14
N HIS A 326 -6.00 14.32 33.09
CA HIS A 326 -5.73 12.91 32.80
C HIS A 326 -6.54 11.96 33.70
N CYS A 327 -6.65 12.20 35.01
CA CYS A 327 -7.44 11.34 35.90
C CYS A 327 -8.94 11.38 35.59
N GLU A 328 -9.50 12.57 35.35
CA GLU A 328 -10.91 12.74 34.99
C GLU A 328 -11.27 12.04 33.68
N TYR A 329 -10.34 12.03 32.71
CA TYR A 329 -10.51 11.30 31.47
C TYR A 329 -10.56 9.78 31.66
N PHE A 330 -9.68 9.20 32.49
CA PHE A 330 -9.76 7.77 32.81
C PHE A 330 -11.04 7.41 33.57
N GLU A 331 -11.51 8.28 34.47
CA GLU A 331 -12.81 8.09 35.14
C GLU A 331 -13.98 8.15 34.14
N PHE A 332 -13.91 9.04 33.15
CA PHE A 332 -14.87 9.09 32.04
C PHE A 332 -14.86 7.79 31.22
N LEU A 333 -13.69 7.28 30.83
CA LEU A 333 -13.56 6.02 30.10
C LEU A 333 -14.10 4.83 30.91
N ASP A 334 -13.75 4.75 32.20
CA ASP A 334 -14.27 3.71 33.10
C ASP A 334 -15.80 3.74 33.18
N ASN A 335 -16.38 4.95 33.32
CA ASN A 335 -17.83 5.13 33.36
C ASN A 335 -18.48 4.75 32.01
N LEU A 336 -17.87 5.15 30.89
CA LEU A 336 -18.33 4.81 29.53
C LEU A 336 -18.34 3.30 29.34
N MET A 337 -17.23 2.62 29.65
CA MET A 337 -17.10 1.17 29.51
C MET A 337 -17.99 0.40 30.48
N SER A 338 -18.32 0.94 31.65
CA SER A 338 -19.27 0.31 32.58
C SER A 338 -20.70 0.21 32.02
N GLN A 339 -21.02 0.99 30.98
CA GLN A 339 -22.32 0.99 30.29
C GLN A 339 -22.36 -0.01 29.11
N VAL A 340 -21.24 -0.66 28.79
CA VAL A 340 -21.09 -1.65 27.70
C VAL A 340 -20.83 -3.05 28.31
N ASP A 341 -21.17 -4.13 27.60
CA ASP A 341 -21.12 -5.51 28.14
C ASP A 341 -19.68 -6.01 28.45
N GLN A 342 -19.54 -6.85 29.49
CA GLN A 342 -18.30 -7.10 30.29
C GLN A 342 -17.17 -7.90 29.60
N GLY A 343 -17.13 -8.00 28.27
CA GLY A 343 -16.20 -8.87 27.53
C GLY A 343 -14.98 -8.18 26.91
N SER A 344 -15.00 -6.85 26.79
CA SER A 344 -13.97 -6.08 26.09
C SER A 344 -13.07 -5.34 27.07
N ASN A 345 -11.77 -5.63 27.03
CA ASN A 345 -10.76 -4.83 27.70
C ASN A 345 -10.23 -3.82 26.69
N PRO A 346 -10.36 -2.51 26.93
CA PRO A 346 -9.71 -1.51 26.10
C PRO A 346 -8.19 -1.79 26.06
N LYS A 347 -7.51 -1.64 24.92
CA LYS A 347 -6.04 -1.69 24.90
C LYS A 347 -5.54 -0.69 25.95
N ASN A 348 -4.41 -0.98 26.63
CA ASN A 348 -3.86 -0.19 27.74
C ASN A 348 -3.59 1.31 27.43
N ASN A 349 -3.85 1.77 26.20
CA ASN A 349 -3.74 3.15 25.69
C ASN A 349 -4.94 3.56 24.80
N SER A 350 -6.12 2.99 25.00
CA SER A 350 -7.30 3.23 24.14
C SER A 350 -7.75 4.70 24.20
N ASN A 351 -7.59 5.35 23.07
CA ASN A 351 -7.87 6.75 22.84
C ASN A 351 -9.32 6.86 22.37
N CYS A 352 -10.29 7.13 23.24
CA CYS A 352 -11.64 7.45 22.80
C CYS A 352 -11.59 8.71 21.94
N ARG A 353 -12.25 8.69 20.76
CA ARG A 353 -12.30 9.81 19.81
C ARG A 353 -13.72 10.08 19.38
N LEU A 354 -14.07 11.35 19.21
CA LEU A 354 -15.32 11.75 18.60
C LEU A 354 -15.21 11.70 17.07
N ILE A 355 -16.18 11.09 16.41
CA ILE A 355 -16.35 11.13 14.95
C ILE A 355 -17.79 11.47 14.59
N ILE A 356 -18.01 12.09 13.44
CA ILE A 356 -19.35 12.39 12.91
C ILE A 356 -19.60 11.49 11.70
N ILE A 357 -20.72 10.75 11.73
CA ILE A 357 -21.16 9.90 10.62
C ILE A 357 -22.60 10.28 10.31
N ASP A 358 -22.90 10.57 9.04
CA ASP A 358 -24.22 11.00 8.57
C ASP A 358 -24.81 12.16 9.41
N GLY A 359 -23.95 13.13 9.78
CA GLY A 359 -24.33 14.30 10.58
C GLY A 359 -24.61 14.02 12.06
N LYS A 360 -24.34 12.80 12.55
CA LYS A 360 -24.53 12.41 13.95
C LYS A 360 -23.18 12.15 14.64
N PRO A 361 -22.94 12.69 15.85
CA PRO A 361 -21.71 12.43 16.60
C PRO A 361 -21.75 11.06 17.29
N PHE A 362 -20.61 10.38 17.29
CA PHE A 362 -20.37 9.11 17.96
C PHE A 362 -19.04 9.17 18.71
N LEU A 363 -18.94 8.41 19.81
CA LEU A 363 -17.66 8.11 20.43
C LEU A 363 -17.13 6.79 19.87
N SER A 364 -15.87 6.77 19.46
CA SER A 364 -15.20 5.62 18.88
C SER A 364 -14.00 5.20 19.73
N LEU A 365 -13.83 3.90 19.94
CA LEU A 365 -12.71 3.33 20.68
C LEU A 365 -12.09 2.16 19.89
N ASP A 366 -10.76 2.13 19.80
CA ASP A 366 -10.04 0.91 19.40
C ASP A 366 -10.01 -0.11 20.56
N LEU A 367 -10.39 -1.35 20.24
CA LEU A 367 -10.40 -2.49 21.14
C LEU A 367 -9.67 -3.69 20.54
N GLU A 368 -8.97 -4.43 21.39
CA GLU A 368 -8.48 -5.78 21.06
C GLU A 368 -9.48 -6.81 21.57
N ARG A 369 -10.16 -7.52 20.66
CA ARG A 369 -11.06 -8.62 21.06
C ARG A 369 -10.30 -9.95 21.07
N THR A 370 -10.43 -10.69 22.16
CA THR A 370 -9.85 -12.03 22.37
C THR A 370 -10.98 -13.07 22.43
N ASP A 371 -11.71 -13.22 21.33
CA ASP A 371 -12.81 -14.18 21.23
C ASP A 371 -12.38 -15.60 20.82
N GLU A 372 -11.19 -15.77 20.24
CA GLU A 372 -10.59 -17.08 19.94
C GLU A 372 -9.08 -17.06 20.21
N ILE A 373 -8.53 -18.18 20.72
CA ILE A 373 -7.15 -18.31 21.23
C ILE A 373 -6.06 -17.99 20.18
N ASP A 374 -6.39 -17.93 18.89
CA ASP A 374 -5.42 -17.78 17.79
C ASP A 374 -5.75 -16.68 16.75
N LYS A 375 -6.74 -15.80 16.98
CA LYS A 375 -7.05 -14.70 16.04
C LYS A 375 -7.48 -13.43 16.76
N SER A 376 -6.54 -12.58 17.18
CA SER A 376 -6.87 -11.20 17.54
C SER A 376 -7.34 -10.48 16.28
N ARG A 377 -8.63 -10.14 16.22
CA ARG A 377 -9.19 -9.30 15.15
C ARG A 377 -9.37 -7.89 15.69
N PRO A 378 -8.81 -6.88 15.03
CA PRO A 378 -8.96 -5.53 15.52
C PRO A 378 -10.40 -5.09 15.33
N THR A 379 -10.92 -4.45 16.36
CA THR A 379 -12.34 -4.18 16.52
C THR A 379 -12.51 -2.78 17.04
N ALA A 380 -13.20 -1.93 16.29
CA ALA A 380 -13.64 -0.65 16.79
C ALA A 380 -14.99 -0.79 17.50
N LEU A 381 -15.16 -0.06 18.60
CA LEU A 381 -16.43 0.12 19.31
C LEU A 381 -16.95 1.52 19.01
N LEU A 382 -18.09 1.58 18.32
CA LEU A 382 -18.81 2.81 18.05
C LEU A 382 -19.97 2.97 19.03
N LEU A 383 -20.04 4.11 19.71
CA LEU A 383 -21.02 4.42 20.75
C LEU A 383 -21.90 5.59 20.32
N ASP A 384 -23.19 5.33 20.25
CA ASP A 384 -24.21 6.39 20.20
C ASP A 384 -24.36 6.97 21.61
N TYR A 385 -23.84 8.18 21.81
CA TYR A 385 -23.70 8.77 23.14
C TYR A 385 -24.56 10.02 23.31
N ASP A 386 -25.34 10.04 24.38
CA ASP A 386 -26.08 11.21 24.84
C ASP A 386 -25.18 12.06 25.74
N PHE A 387 -24.55 13.07 25.15
CA PHE A 387 -23.66 14.01 25.85
C PHE A 387 -24.38 14.81 26.95
N ASP A 388 -25.69 15.04 26.82
CA ASP A 388 -26.45 15.80 27.80
C ASP A 388 -26.67 15.00 29.09
N ASN A 389 -26.99 13.71 28.95
CA ASN A 389 -27.31 12.81 30.07
C ASN A 389 -26.18 11.85 30.45
N GLU A 390 -25.05 11.92 29.74
CA GLU A 390 -23.85 11.09 29.91
C GLU A 390 -24.12 9.59 29.79
N LYS A 391 -24.89 9.21 28.77
CA LYS A 391 -25.38 7.84 28.58
C LYS A 391 -25.09 7.26 27.21
N VAL A 392 -24.67 5.99 27.19
CA VAL A 392 -24.65 5.18 25.97
C VAL A 392 -26.09 4.80 25.61
N LEU A 393 -26.56 5.25 24.45
CA LEU A 393 -27.88 4.94 23.91
C LEU A 393 -27.88 3.60 23.17
N SER A 394 -26.84 3.34 22.40
CA SER A 394 -26.58 2.07 21.70
C SER A 394 -25.10 1.97 21.35
N TYR A 395 -24.64 0.76 21.03
CA TYR A 395 -23.26 0.52 20.61
C TYR A 395 -23.17 -0.56 19.54
N GLU A 396 -22.13 -0.48 18.71
CA GLU A 396 -21.81 -1.43 17.66
C GLU A 396 -20.32 -1.79 17.73
N TYR A 397 -20.03 -3.10 17.70
CA TYR A 397 -18.67 -3.60 17.49
C TYR A 397 -18.49 -3.84 16.00
N LYS A 398 -17.54 -3.15 15.38
CA LYS A 398 -17.20 -3.36 13.98
C LYS A 398 -15.79 -3.94 13.89
N VAL A 399 -15.74 -5.18 13.45
CA VAL A 399 -14.48 -5.84 13.07
C VAL A 399 -14.07 -5.27 11.72
N HIS A 400 -12.82 -4.84 11.58
CA HIS A 400 -12.33 -4.42 10.27
C HIS A 400 -12.44 -5.62 9.32
N SER A 401 -13.18 -5.43 8.23
CA SER A 401 -13.37 -6.48 7.24
C SER A 401 -12.18 -6.43 6.29
N TYR A 402 -11.14 -7.21 6.62
CA TYR A 402 -10.08 -7.49 5.65
C TYR A 402 -10.71 -8.09 4.39
N PRO A 403 -10.23 -7.75 3.20
CA PRO A 403 -10.67 -8.43 1.99
C PRO A 403 -10.32 -9.93 2.13
N GLU A 404 -11.29 -10.79 2.46
CA GLU A 404 -11.07 -12.23 2.65
C GLU A 404 -10.75 -12.93 1.33
N THR A 405 -11.03 -12.28 0.20
CA THR A 405 -10.79 -12.78 -1.16
C THR A 405 -10.05 -11.72 -1.96
N LEU A 406 -8.87 -12.06 -2.47
CA LEU A 406 -8.27 -11.31 -3.57
C LEU A 406 -9.22 -11.39 -4.76
N PRO A 407 -9.78 -10.27 -5.26
CA PRO A 407 -10.56 -10.26 -6.47
C PRO A 407 -9.73 -10.88 -7.59
N LYS A 408 -10.14 -12.05 -8.08
CA LYS A 408 -9.57 -12.57 -9.31
C LYS A 408 -9.95 -11.59 -10.44
N PRO A 409 -9.06 -11.35 -11.41
CA PRO A 409 -9.43 -10.74 -12.67
C PRO A 409 -10.71 -11.38 -13.20
N LEU A 410 -11.66 -10.55 -13.60
CA LEU A 410 -12.91 -11.04 -14.19
C LEU A 410 -12.58 -11.82 -15.45
N ALA A 411 -13.28 -12.94 -15.67
CA ALA A 411 -13.11 -13.70 -16.89
C ALA A 411 -13.65 -12.93 -18.09
N ALA A 412 -12.73 -12.35 -18.85
CA ALA A 412 -13.04 -11.83 -20.16
C ALA A 412 -12.83 -12.94 -21.21
N GLY A 413 -13.88 -13.24 -21.98
CA GLY A 413 -13.76 -14.05 -23.18
C GLY A 413 -12.89 -13.35 -24.24
N SER A 414 -12.11 -14.10 -25.00
CA SER A 414 -11.21 -13.66 -26.10
C SER A 414 -10.12 -12.61 -25.80
N GLU A 415 -10.15 -11.90 -24.67
CA GLU A 415 -9.16 -10.86 -24.30
C GLU A 415 -7.99 -11.36 -23.43
N LEU A 416 -8.03 -12.61 -22.95
CA LEU A 416 -6.97 -13.19 -22.12
C LEU A 416 -5.60 -13.20 -22.83
N ASP A 417 -5.57 -13.61 -24.10
CA ASP A 417 -4.33 -13.66 -24.88
C ASP A 417 -3.72 -12.26 -25.07
N ASP A 418 -4.56 -11.25 -25.31
CA ASP A 418 -4.13 -9.86 -25.46
C ASP A 418 -3.61 -9.28 -24.13
N ARG A 419 -4.25 -9.61 -23.00
CA ARG A 419 -3.82 -9.21 -21.65
C ARG A 419 -2.48 -9.86 -21.26
N LEU A 420 -2.36 -11.17 -21.46
CA LEU A 420 -1.11 -11.89 -21.22
C LEU A 420 0.01 -11.33 -22.09
N ALA A 421 -0.27 -10.99 -23.35
CA ALA A 421 0.69 -10.36 -24.25
C ALA A 421 1.08 -8.94 -23.83
N SER A 422 0.15 -8.14 -23.30
CA SER A 422 0.44 -6.78 -22.84
C SER A 422 1.36 -6.73 -21.61
N MET A 423 1.44 -7.81 -20.84
CA MET A 423 2.31 -7.91 -19.67
C MET A 423 3.77 -8.26 -20.02
N ILE A 424 4.08 -8.62 -21.28
CA ILE A 424 5.43 -8.98 -21.71
C ILE A 424 6.20 -7.72 -22.09
N HIS A 425 7.37 -7.52 -21.49
CA HIS A 425 8.26 -6.41 -21.85
C HIS A 425 9.32 -6.82 -22.87
N ASP A 426 9.79 -5.85 -23.66
CA ASP A 426 10.93 -6.06 -24.56
C ASP A 426 12.23 -6.20 -23.77
N SER A 427 12.90 -7.35 -23.90
CA SER A 427 14.19 -7.65 -23.26
C SER A 427 15.40 -7.28 -24.12
N SER A 428 15.21 -6.69 -25.31
CA SER A 428 16.29 -6.46 -26.28
C SER A 428 17.45 -5.60 -25.73
N ALA A 429 17.14 -4.66 -24.83
CA ALA A 429 18.14 -3.82 -24.16
C ALA A 429 19.07 -4.64 -23.24
N LEU A 430 18.56 -5.68 -22.59
CA LEU A 430 19.33 -6.57 -21.69
C LEU A 430 20.40 -7.36 -22.45
N HIS A 431 20.20 -7.61 -23.75
CA HIS A 431 21.15 -8.28 -24.64
C HIS A 431 22.11 -7.35 -25.37
N SER A 432 22.01 -6.04 -25.12
CA SER A 432 22.77 -5.00 -25.81
C SER A 432 23.58 -4.12 -24.85
N GLN A 433 23.87 -4.61 -23.64
CA GLN A 433 24.69 -3.91 -22.66
C GLN A 433 26.08 -3.61 -23.22
N THR A 434 26.47 -2.34 -23.13
CA THR A 434 27.81 -1.87 -23.47
C THR A 434 28.65 -1.87 -22.21
N ALA A 435 29.88 -2.39 -22.29
CA ALA A 435 30.83 -2.33 -21.18
C ALA A 435 31.04 -0.88 -20.70
N PHE A 436 30.93 -0.67 -19.40
CA PHE A 436 31.13 0.64 -18.78
C PHE A 436 32.55 1.17 -19.04
N SER A 437 32.66 2.47 -19.35
CA SER A 437 33.93 3.10 -19.75
C SER A 437 34.76 3.61 -18.57
N GLY A 438 34.56 3.04 -17.38
CA GLY A 438 35.16 3.47 -16.11
C GLY A 438 36.67 3.30 -16.04
N SER A 439 37.21 3.19 -14.82
CA SER A 439 38.65 3.01 -14.60
C SER A 439 39.28 1.86 -15.42
N GLU A 440 40.47 2.12 -15.96
CA GLU A 440 41.22 1.15 -16.79
C GLU A 440 41.57 -0.14 -16.01
N GLU A 441 41.64 -0.07 -14.68
CA GLU A 441 41.89 -1.23 -13.81
C GLU A 441 40.75 -2.26 -13.85
N LEU A 442 39.50 -1.80 -14.00
CA LEU A 442 38.30 -2.64 -14.03
C LEU A 442 37.78 -2.94 -15.44
N LYS A 443 38.44 -2.42 -16.48
CA LYS A 443 37.98 -2.51 -17.86
C LYS A 443 37.66 -3.94 -18.31
N ASP A 444 38.56 -4.88 -18.06
CA ASP A 444 38.35 -6.29 -18.43
C ASP A 444 37.15 -6.90 -17.67
N LEU A 445 36.88 -6.44 -16.44
CA LEU A 445 35.74 -6.86 -15.64
C LEU A 445 34.43 -6.23 -16.13
N TYR A 446 34.42 -4.97 -16.55
CA TYR A 446 33.27 -4.34 -17.21
C TYR A 446 32.91 -5.05 -18.52
N GLU A 447 33.92 -5.39 -19.33
CA GLU A 447 33.72 -6.18 -20.55
C GLU A 447 33.15 -7.56 -20.24
N ARG A 448 33.63 -8.21 -19.18
CA ARG A 448 33.15 -9.51 -18.74
C ARG A 448 31.71 -9.44 -18.20
N ALA A 449 31.39 -8.46 -17.36
CA ALA A 449 30.05 -8.25 -16.83
C ALA A 449 29.03 -8.05 -17.95
N ALA A 450 29.33 -7.18 -18.93
CA ALA A 450 28.48 -6.98 -20.10
C ALA A 450 28.35 -8.26 -20.95
N GLN A 451 29.41 -9.07 -21.09
CA GLN A 451 29.33 -10.34 -21.81
C GLN A 451 28.41 -11.36 -21.12
N ILE A 452 28.52 -11.51 -19.80
CA ILE A 452 27.65 -12.40 -19.01
C ILE A 452 26.21 -11.88 -19.07
N GLY A 453 26.01 -10.58 -18.83
CA GLY A 453 24.70 -9.95 -18.88
C GLY A 453 24.01 -10.11 -20.24
N ASN A 454 24.73 -9.86 -21.33
CA ASN A 454 24.22 -10.06 -22.69
C ASN A 454 23.96 -11.52 -23.05
N LYS A 455 24.67 -12.46 -22.45
CA LYS A 455 24.47 -13.90 -22.68
C LYS A 455 23.17 -14.38 -22.06
N TYR A 456 22.86 -13.93 -20.84
CA TYR A 456 21.70 -14.41 -20.08
C TYR A 456 20.49 -13.48 -20.12
N GLY A 457 20.64 -12.21 -20.54
CA GLY A 457 19.56 -11.23 -20.54
C GLY A 457 19.31 -10.63 -19.15
N VAL A 458 20.38 -10.24 -18.44
CA VAL A 458 20.32 -9.63 -17.08
C VAL A 458 21.31 -8.48 -16.98
N TYR A 459 21.02 -7.42 -16.23
CA TYR A 459 22.00 -6.36 -15.97
C TYR A 459 23.03 -6.81 -14.95
N ILE A 460 24.32 -6.56 -15.19
CA ILE A 460 25.38 -6.81 -14.21
C ILE A 460 26.20 -5.54 -14.06
N ARG A 461 26.12 -4.93 -12.87
CA ARG A 461 26.82 -3.68 -12.56
C ARG A 461 27.85 -3.89 -11.47
N LEU A 462 28.97 -3.20 -11.58
CA LEU A 462 30.05 -3.27 -10.61
C LEU A 462 30.82 -1.98 -10.56
N GLY A 463 31.57 -1.76 -9.47
CA GLY A 463 32.49 -0.64 -9.36
C GLY A 463 31.83 0.73 -9.59
N GLU A 464 32.31 1.46 -10.58
CA GLU A 464 31.83 2.81 -10.92
C GLU A 464 30.51 2.80 -11.72
N ASP A 465 30.06 1.64 -12.19
CA ASP A 465 28.83 1.46 -12.96
C ASP A 465 27.58 1.26 -12.06
N LEU A 466 27.78 1.21 -10.74
CA LEU A 466 26.68 1.03 -9.79
C LEU A 466 25.70 2.23 -9.84
N PRO A 467 24.39 1.97 -9.80
CA PRO A 467 23.36 2.99 -9.90
C PRO A 467 23.27 3.84 -8.63
N GLU A 468 22.77 5.08 -8.75
CA GLU A 468 22.69 6.02 -7.62
C GLU A 468 21.93 5.46 -6.41
N TYR A 469 20.91 4.62 -6.58
CA TYR A 469 20.21 4.00 -5.45
C TYR A 469 21.05 2.99 -4.67
N ALA A 470 22.08 2.42 -5.30
CA ALA A 470 23.04 1.56 -4.62
C ALA A 470 24.06 2.39 -3.83
N ILE A 471 24.24 3.70 -4.13
CA ILE A 471 25.30 4.57 -3.60
C ILE A 471 25.09 5.06 -2.14
N PRO A 472 23.87 5.36 -1.63
CA PRO A 472 23.65 5.77 -0.22
C PRO A 472 24.17 4.79 0.82
N TYR A 473 24.38 3.53 0.43
CA TYR A 473 24.92 2.47 1.28
C TYR A 473 26.44 2.23 1.08
N VAL A 474 27.07 3.02 0.21
CA VAL A 474 28.48 2.96 -0.15
C VAL A 474 29.18 4.25 0.31
N TYR A 475 29.03 4.58 1.59
CA TYR A 475 29.94 5.54 2.23
C TYR A 475 31.20 4.78 2.71
N ASP A 476 32.36 5.28 2.30
CA ASP A 476 33.70 4.64 2.42
C ASP A 476 33.92 3.43 1.49
N LEU A 477 33.88 3.63 0.16
CA LEU A 477 34.63 2.73 -0.74
C LEU A 477 36.10 2.73 -0.27
N PRO A 478 36.69 1.59 0.16
CA PRO A 478 38.13 1.53 0.26
C PRO A 478 38.73 1.79 -1.12
N ASP A 479 39.79 2.61 -1.18
CA ASP A 479 40.43 3.16 -2.39
C ASP A 479 40.90 2.13 -3.46
N GLU A 480 40.67 0.82 -3.28
CA GLU A 480 41.15 -0.24 -4.17
C GLU A 480 40.06 -1.31 -4.41
N PHE A 481 39.72 -1.59 -5.67
CA PHE A 481 38.89 -2.73 -6.05
C PHE A 481 39.73 -4.02 -6.08
N ASP A 482 39.26 -5.11 -5.47
CA ASP A 482 39.95 -6.40 -5.56
C ASP A 482 39.53 -7.11 -6.85
N VAL A 483 40.28 -6.87 -7.93
CA VAL A 483 40.03 -7.41 -9.28
C VAL A 483 39.82 -8.92 -9.26
N ASN A 484 40.59 -9.66 -8.47
CA ASN A 484 40.46 -11.12 -8.42
C ASN A 484 39.14 -11.52 -7.76
N LYS A 485 38.74 -10.89 -6.66
CA LYS A 485 37.47 -11.22 -5.99
C LYS A 485 36.25 -10.84 -6.82
N ILE A 486 36.29 -9.72 -7.53
CA ILE A 486 35.20 -9.36 -8.45
C ILE A 486 35.14 -10.39 -9.59
N ASN A 487 36.30 -10.80 -10.13
CA ASN A 487 36.35 -11.84 -11.15
C ASN A 487 35.80 -13.19 -10.65
N ASP A 488 36.18 -13.61 -9.45
CA ASP A 488 35.65 -14.82 -8.82
C ASP A 488 34.14 -14.70 -8.58
N THR A 489 33.67 -13.53 -8.14
CA THR A 489 32.22 -13.26 -7.98
C THR A 489 31.49 -13.38 -9.31
N LEU A 490 32.05 -12.89 -10.41
CA LEU A 490 31.50 -13.08 -11.75
C LEU A 490 31.49 -14.55 -12.20
N ASP A 491 32.45 -15.38 -11.74
CA ASP A 491 32.40 -16.83 -11.95
C ASP A 491 31.17 -17.45 -11.25
N HIS A 492 30.89 -17.02 -10.01
CA HIS A 492 29.71 -17.48 -9.25
C HIS A 492 28.40 -16.96 -9.83
N VAL A 493 28.34 -15.71 -10.30
CA VAL A 493 27.18 -15.17 -11.03
C VAL A 493 26.93 -16.00 -12.28
N GLU A 494 27.96 -16.23 -13.12
CA GLU A 494 27.80 -17.03 -14.33
C GLU A 494 27.42 -18.49 -14.00
N SER A 495 27.96 -19.07 -12.92
CA SER A 495 27.60 -20.40 -12.42
C SER A 495 26.12 -20.47 -12.04
N ALA A 496 25.61 -19.53 -11.25
CA ALA A 496 24.19 -19.45 -10.88
C ALA A 496 23.29 -19.32 -12.11
N LEU A 497 23.58 -18.36 -12.99
CA LEU A 497 22.79 -18.10 -14.20
C LEU A 497 22.77 -19.32 -15.15
N SER A 498 23.89 -20.05 -15.25
CA SER A 498 24.00 -21.23 -16.12
C SER A 498 23.10 -22.41 -15.75
N LYS A 499 22.53 -22.41 -14.53
CA LYS A 499 21.61 -23.46 -14.07
C LYS A 499 20.21 -23.33 -14.67
N PHE A 500 19.89 -22.19 -15.27
CA PHE A 500 18.59 -21.88 -15.85
C PHE A 500 18.61 -22.08 -17.38
N PRO A 501 17.49 -22.50 -17.99
CA PRO A 501 17.42 -22.72 -19.43
C PRO A 501 17.48 -21.41 -20.24
N ASP A 502 17.87 -21.51 -21.51
CA ASP A 502 17.91 -20.37 -22.42
C ASP A 502 16.53 -19.66 -22.50
N GLY A 503 16.54 -18.33 -22.48
CA GLY A 503 15.33 -17.50 -22.50
C GLY A 503 14.55 -17.45 -21.18
N PHE A 504 15.05 -18.06 -20.10
CA PHE A 504 14.42 -17.99 -18.77
C PHE A 504 14.37 -16.56 -18.22
N PHE A 505 15.49 -15.83 -18.27
CA PHE A 505 15.58 -14.49 -17.68
C PHE A 505 14.85 -13.43 -18.51
N ASP A 506 14.87 -13.54 -19.84
CA ASP A 506 14.03 -12.71 -20.74
C ASP A 506 12.57 -12.73 -20.32
N GLN A 507 12.14 -13.93 -19.94
CA GLN A 507 10.78 -14.21 -19.56
C GLN A 507 10.43 -13.71 -18.16
N LEU A 508 11.39 -13.34 -17.31
CA LEU A 508 11.12 -12.67 -16.03
C LEU A 508 10.64 -11.22 -16.22
N ASN A 509 10.82 -10.64 -17.41
CA ASN A 509 10.34 -9.31 -17.76
C ASN A 509 8.84 -9.37 -18.05
N TYR A 510 8.06 -9.46 -16.99
CA TYR A 510 6.63 -9.69 -17.02
C TYR A 510 5.91 -8.89 -15.93
N GLY A 511 4.76 -8.30 -16.26
CA GLY A 511 3.98 -7.49 -15.32
C GLY A 511 4.65 -6.15 -15.07
N ASP A 512 5.11 -5.89 -13.85
CA ASP A 512 5.75 -4.62 -13.48
C ASP A 512 7.27 -4.62 -13.66
N TYR A 513 7.86 -5.81 -13.76
CA TYR A 513 9.29 -6.01 -13.76
C TYR A 513 9.87 -6.04 -15.17
N LYS A 514 10.96 -5.30 -15.38
CA LYS A 514 11.61 -5.10 -16.69
C LYS A 514 13.06 -5.54 -16.74
N GLY A 515 13.53 -6.19 -15.67
CA GLY A 515 14.86 -6.73 -15.63
C GLY A 515 15.18 -7.36 -14.29
N LEU A 516 16.14 -8.28 -14.34
CA LEU A 516 16.94 -8.64 -13.18
C LEU A 516 18.29 -7.94 -13.31
N GLU A 517 18.66 -7.20 -12.27
CA GLU A 517 19.95 -6.56 -12.10
C GLU A 517 20.74 -7.25 -10.99
N ILE A 518 22.04 -7.40 -11.21
CA ILE A 518 22.96 -8.01 -10.27
C ILE A 518 24.06 -7.00 -10.00
N ASP A 519 24.04 -6.44 -8.79
CA ASP A 519 25.00 -5.45 -8.33
C ASP A 519 26.14 -6.14 -7.57
N VAL A 520 27.36 -5.91 -8.01
CA VAL A 520 28.58 -6.52 -7.45
C VAL A 520 29.43 -5.44 -6.79
N PHE A 521 29.57 -5.49 -5.46
CA PHE A 521 30.23 -4.45 -4.66
C PHE A 521 31.01 -5.02 -3.46
N ARG A 522 31.77 -4.15 -2.78
CA ARG A 522 32.67 -4.50 -1.67
C ARG A 522 32.22 -3.86 -0.35
N TRP A 523 31.04 -4.22 0.15
CA TRP A 523 30.53 -3.75 1.46
C TRP A 523 29.39 -4.66 1.97
N PRO A 524 29.11 -4.80 3.28
CA PRO A 524 27.91 -5.50 3.72
C PRO A 524 26.65 -4.67 3.43
N LEU A 525 25.96 -5.00 2.35
CA LEU A 525 24.54 -4.64 2.15
C LEU A 525 23.63 -5.75 2.67
N TYR A 526 22.37 -5.41 2.89
CA TYR A 526 21.32 -6.39 3.15
C TYR A 526 21.23 -7.35 1.95
N GLN A 527 21.55 -8.63 2.17
CA GLN A 527 21.44 -9.67 1.15
C GLN A 527 19.95 -9.96 0.92
N GLY A 528 19.46 -9.68 -0.29
CA GLY A 528 18.06 -9.90 -0.66
C GLY A 528 17.74 -9.31 -2.01
N LEU A 529 16.71 -9.85 -2.68
CA LEU A 529 16.16 -9.25 -3.89
C LEU A 529 15.40 -7.99 -3.50
N GLN A 530 15.83 -6.85 -4.04
CA GLN A 530 15.18 -5.56 -3.88
C GLN A 530 14.51 -5.17 -5.20
N THR A 531 13.52 -4.29 -5.12
CA THR A 531 12.84 -3.73 -6.29
C THR A 531 13.14 -2.24 -6.33
N PHE A 532 13.51 -1.74 -7.50
CA PHE A 532 13.86 -0.34 -7.73
C PHE A 532 13.06 0.20 -8.91
N TRP A 533 12.50 1.40 -8.75
CA TRP A 533 11.88 2.11 -9.84
C TRP A 533 12.93 2.80 -10.73
N THR A 534 12.74 2.68 -12.04
CA THR A 534 13.50 3.40 -13.05
C THR A 534 12.55 4.10 -14.01
N GLU A 535 13.02 5.07 -14.79
CA GLU A 535 12.21 5.73 -15.83
C GLU A 535 11.54 4.73 -16.79
N GLU A 536 12.16 3.57 -16.96
CA GLU A 536 11.66 2.54 -17.88
C GLU A 536 10.71 1.55 -17.20
N GLY A 537 10.68 1.43 -15.86
CA GLY A 537 9.86 0.48 -15.08
C GLY A 537 10.61 -0.10 -13.88
N TYR A 538 10.06 -1.12 -13.21
CA TYR A 538 10.72 -1.72 -12.05
C TYR A 538 11.83 -2.68 -12.47
N ILE A 539 12.98 -2.57 -11.80
CA ILE A 539 14.08 -3.54 -11.90
C ILE A 539 14.16 -4.28 -10.58
N MET A 540 14.22 -5.61 -10.65
CA MET A 540 14.58 -6.43 -9.49
C MET A 540 16.10 -6.42 -9.40
N ALA A 541 16.70 -5.88 -8.33
CA ALA A 541 18.15 -5.93 -8.16
C ALA A 541 18.55 -6.85 -7.00
N TYR A 542 19.54 -7.70 -7.25
CA TYR A 542 20.16 -8.52 -6.23
C TYR A 542 21.61 -8.09 -6.02
N SER A 543 21.95 -7.93 -4.75
CA SER A 543 23.20 -7.35 -4.32
C SER A 543 24.18 -8.43 -3.83
N MET A 544 25.34 -8.55 -4.47
CA MET A 544 26.40 -9.54 -4.17
C MET A 544 27.67 -8.86 -3.62
N ASN A 545 28.23 -9.43 -2.55
CA ASN A 545 29.27 -8.79 -1.76
C ASN A 545 30.65 -9.49 -1.89
N CYS A 546 31.64 -8.82 -2.46
CA CYS A 546 32.95 -9.40 -2.76
C CYS A 546 33.97 -9.37 -1.59
N LEU A 547 33.58 -9.64 -0.33
CA LEU A 547 34.50 -9.53 0.82
C LEU A 547 35.51 -10.68 0.93
N CYS A 548 35.07 -11.93 0.83
CA CYS A 548 35.89 -13.13 1.04
C CYS A 548 35.43 -14.28 0.15
N THR A 549 36.37 -15.14 -0.25
CA THR A 549 36.10 -16.35 -1.05
C THR A 549 35.22 -17.36 -0.31
N ASP A 550 35.32 -17.43 1.02
CA ASP A 550 34.55 -18.37 1.84
C ASP A 550 33.04 -17.99 1.90
N ASP A 551 32.67 -16.76 1.49
CA ASP A 551 31.29 -16.27 1.45
C ASP A 551 30.64 -16.39 0.05
N LEU A 552 31.41 -16.76 -0.99
CA LEU A 552 30.92 -16.73 -2.38
C LEU A 552 29.91 -17.84 -2.67
N ASP A 553 30.09 -19.05 -2.13
CA ASP A 553 29.13 -20.15 -2.27
C ASP A 553 27.77 -19.77 -1.67
N MET A 554 27.78 -19.13 -0.49
CA MET A 554 26.56 -18.64 0.17
C MET A 554 25.88 -17.53 -0.64
N GLN A 555 26.65 -16.69 -1.34
CA GLN A 555 26.09 -15.65 -2.20
C GLN A 555 25.53 -16.21 -3.50
N GLU A 556 26.13 -17.26 -4.05
CA GLU A 556 25.56 -18.00 -5.18
C GLU A 556 24.20 -18.60 -4.81
N GLN A 557 24.09 -19.21 -3.63
CA GLN A 557 22.83 -19.71 -3.08
C GLN A 557 21.81 -18.58 -2.89
N GLY A 558 22.22 -17.45 -2.32
CA GLY A 558 21.35 -16.28 -2.15
C GLY A 558 20.89 -15.69 -3.50
N LEU A 559 21.74 -15.66 -4.53
CA LEU A 559 21.36 -15.25 -5.88
C LEU A 559 20.34 -16.24 -6.48
N ILE A 560 20.49 -17.54 -6.25
CA ILE A 560 19.52 -18.55 -6.69
C ILE A 560 18.17 -18.35 -5.98
N GLU A 561 18.16 -18.13 -4.66
CA GLU A 561 16.95 -17.78 -3.89
C GLU A 561 16.27 -16.53 -4.49
N ALA A 562 17.06 -15.51 -4.82
CA ALA A 562 16.58 -14.27 -5.44
C ALA A 562 15.99 -14.49 -6.84
N ILE A 563 16.61 -15.33 -7.68
CA ILE A 563 16.09 -15.67 -9.00
C ILE A 563 14.77 -16.44 -8.90
N PHE A 564 14.65 -17.41 -7.98
CA PHE A 564 13.38 -18.11 -7.78
C PHE A 564 12.32 -17.23 -7.13
N THR A 565 12.72 -16.24 -6.34
CA THR A 565 11.84 -15.18 -5.86
C THR A 565 11.27 -14.36 -7.02
N ALA A 566 12.09 -14.00 -8.01
CA ALA A 566 11.63 -13.35 -9.24
C ALA A 566 10.70 -14.25 -10.08
N ALA A 567 11.04 -15.54 -10.20
CA ALA A 567 10.20 -16.51 -10.90
C ALA A 567 8.83 -16.69 -10.22
N ASP A 568 8.80 -16.72 -8.89
CA ASP A 568 7.56 -16.78 -8.09
C ASP A 568 6.65 -15.57 -8.34
N LEU A 569 7.22 -14.36 -8.44
CA LEU A 569 6.47 -13.15 -8.77
C LEU A 569 5.82 -13.27 -10.15
N LYS A 570 6.57 -13.73 -11.16
CA LYS A 570 6.01 -13.98 -12.48
C LYS A 570 4.93 -15.07 -12.47
N VAL A 571 5.18 -16.21 -11.82
CA VAL A 571 4.23 -17.33 -11.76
C VAL A 571 2.90 -16.86 -11.19
N ARG A 572 2.94 -16.05 -10.13
CA ARG A 572 1.75 -15.42 -9.55
C ARG A 572 1.09 -14.44 -10.51
N ALA A 573 1.84 -13.46 -11.02
CA ALA A 573 1.32 -12.47 -11.98
C ALA A 573 0.66 -13.11 -13.21
N TYR A 574 1.21 -14.22 -13.72
CA TYR A 574 0.62 -14.99 -14.80
C TYR A 574 -0.68 -15.69 -14.35
N ASN A 575 -0.62 -16.46 -13.26
CA ASN A 575 -1.75 -17.27 -12.80
C ASN A 575 -2.94 -16.44 -12.32
N ASP A 576 -2.71 -15.21 -11.85
CA ASP A 576 -3.77 -14.28 -11.50
C ASP A 576 -4.74 -14.05 -12.67
N ASN A 577 -4.30 -14.21 -13.92
CA ASN A 577 -5.16 -14.01 -15.08
C ASN A 577 -6.21 -15.11 -15.31
N PHE A 578 -6.25 -16.18 -14.51
CA PHE A 578 -7.10 -17.35 -14.75
C PHE A 578 -8.12 -17.57 -13.63
N GLU A 579 -9.38 -17.90 -13.97
CA GLU A 579 -10.40 -18.25 -12.96
C GLU A 579 -10.03 -19.51 -12.17
N SER A 580 -9.45 -20.49 -12.88
CA SER A 580 -8.99 -21.77 -12.35
C SER A 580 -7.49 -21.87 -12.60
N PRO A 581 -6.67 -21.15 -11.83
CA PRO A 581 -5.24 -21.15 -12.05
C PRO A 581 -4.64 -22.51 -11.68
N SER A 582 -3.56 -22.91 -12.35
CA SER A 582 -2.81 -24.11 -11.97
C SER A 582 -1.98 -23.88 -10.72
N PHE A 583 -1.75 -22.61 -10.35
CA PHE A 583 -1.06 -22.21 -9.13
C PHE A 583 -1.75 -21.03 -8.44
N SER A 584 -1.87 -21.10 -7.11
CA SER A 584 -2.29 -20.00 -6.24
C SER A 584 -1.69 -20.22 -4.85
N GLU A 585 -1.76 -19.22 -3.98
CA GLU A 585 -1.26 -19.37 -2.62
C GLU A 585 -2.11 -20.37 -1.81
N GLU A 586 -3.41 -20.45 -2.06
CA GLU A 586 -4.31 -21.45 -1.48
C GLU A 586 -3.91 -22.85 -1.90
N LEU A 587 -3.73 -23.09 -3.20
CA LEU A 587 -3.28 -24.38 -3.73
C LEU A 587 -1.89 -24.75 -3.17
N TRP A 588 -1.01 -23.76 -3.02
CA TRP A 588 0.29 -23.99 -2.38
C TRP A 588 0.12 -24.43 -0.92
N LYS A 589 -0.72 -23.74 -0.14
CA LYS A 589 -1.00 -24.04 1.27
C LYS A 589 -1.56 -25.46 1.47
N GLU A 590 -2.31 -26.01 0.51
CA GLU A 590 -2.81 -27.39 0.54
C GLU A 590 -1.68 -28.45 0.56
N ASN A 591 -0.46 -28.09 0.19
CA ASN A 591 0.70 -28.98 0.26
C ASN A 591 1.36 -29.00 1.65
N ASN A 592 0.87 -28.20 2.60
CA ASN A 592 1.33 -28.20 3.99
C ASN A 592 0.36 -29.01 4.87
N PRO A 593 0.82 -29.55 6.02
CA PRO A 593 -0.03 -30.36 6.88
C PRO A 593 -1.07 -29.51 7.62
N GLU A 594 -2.13 -30.16 8.12
CA GLU A 594 -3.16 -29.50 8.92
C GLU A 594 -2.53 -28.78 10.14
N GLY A 595 -2.90 -27.51 10.34
CA GLY A 595 -2.37 -26.66 11.42
C GLY A 595 -1.09 -25.91 11.08
N PHE A 596 -0.50 -26.13 9.90
CA PHE A 596 0.62 -25.33 9.41
C PHE A 596 0.15 -23.93 8.96
N TYR A 597 0.94 -22.92 9.27
CA TYR A 597 0.80 -21.55 8.80
C TYR A 597 2.18 -20.90 8.66
N TYR A 598 2.32 -19.96 7.72
CA TYR A 598 3.51 -19.12 7.63
C TYR A 598 3.43 -18.02 8.67
N SER A 599 4.50 -17.83 9.43
CA SER A 599 4.46 -17.06 10.68
C SER A 599 5.06 -15.67 10.60
N GLY A 600 5.70 -15.33 9.48
CA GLY A 600 6.61 -14.19 9.44
C GLY A 600 7.82 -14.41 10.35
N TYR A 601 8.42 -13.31 10.79
CA TYR A 601 9.55 -13.32 11.70
C TYR A 601 9.09 -13.66 13.13
N MET A 602 9.46 -14.84 13.61
CA MET A 602 9.25 -15.25 15.00
C MET A 602 10.50 -15.04 15.86
N ASP A 603 10.30 -15.06 17.18
CA ASP A 603 11.40 -15.28 18.12
C ASP A 603 12.13 -16.60 17.78
N PRO A 604 13.48 -16.64 17.81
CA PRO A 604 14.25 -17.81 17.39
C PRO A 604 13.90 -19.11 18.12
N ASP A 605 13.57 -19.05 19.42
CA ASP A 605 13.23 -20.26 20.17
C ASP A 605 11.87 -20.82 19.75
N ILE A 606 10.94 -19.94 19.37
CA ILE A 606 9.62 -20.32 18.83
C ILE A 606 9.77 -20.86 17.40
N ALA A 607 10.52 -20.16 16.55
CA ALA A 607 10.80 -20.56 15.17
C ALA A 607 11.36 -21.97 15.10
N LYS A 608 12.34 -22.28 15.97
CA LYS A 608 12.94 -23.60 16.07
C LYS A 608 11.95 -24.68 16.49
N GLY A 609 11.13 -24.41 17.51
CA GLY A 609 10.11 -25.36 17.97
C GLY A 609 9.05 -25.63 16.89
N TYR A 610 8.68 -24.61 16.13
CA TYR A 610 7.76 -24.71 15.01
C TYR A 610 8.38 -25.48 13.82
N TYR A 611 9.64 -25.19 13.50
CA TYR A 611 10.40 -25.93 12.49
C TYR A 611 10.52 -27.41 12.86
N ASP A 612 10.88 -27.74 14.10
CA ASP A 612 10.99 -29.15 14.54
C ASP A 612 9.67 -29.94 14.36
N MET A 613 8.51 -29.25 14.42
CA MET A 613 7.19 -29.83 14.19
C MET A 613 6.91 -30.10 12.70
N TYR A 614 7.42 -29.24 11.81
CA TYR A 614 7.07 -29.23 10.39
C TYR A 614 8.26 -29.44 9.43
N LYS A 615 9.45 -29.78 9.94
CA LYS A 615 10.69 -30.00 9.17
C LYS A 615 10.60 -31.02 8.04
N ASP A 616 9.57 -31.86 8.05
CA ASP A 616 9.32 -32.78 6.95
C ASP A 616 8.73 -32.05 5.73
N TYR A 617 8.17 -30.84 5.88
CA TYR A 617 7.51 -30.07 4.82
C TYR A 617 8.24 -28.79 4.42
N VAL A 618 9.30 -28.42 5.13
CA VAL A 618 10.10 -27.22 4.88
C VAL A 618 11.59 -27.52 4.98
N VAL A 619 12.43 -26.80 4.24
CA VAL A 619 13.88 -27.09 4.16
C VAL A 619 14.71 -26.38 5.21
N SER A 620 14.17 -25.34 5.84
CA SER A 620 14.85 -24.56 6.89
C SER A 620 13.87 -23.80 7.78
N GLU A 621 14.36 -23.26 8.91
CA GLU A 621 13.59 -22.34 9.76
C GLU A 621 13.12 -21.10 8.99
N ASP A 622 13.95 -20.58 8.09
CA ASP A 622 13.63 -19.42 7.25
C ASP A 622 12.49 -19.68 6.26
N SER A 623 12.22 -20.95 5.93
CA SER A 623 11.09 -21.34 5.08
C SER A 623 9.74 -21.08 5.78
N LEU A 624 9.72 -20.92 7.11
CA LEU A 624 8.50 -20.64 7.89
C LEU A 624 8.03 -19.18 7.75
N ILE A 625 8.90 -18.29 7.28
CA ILE A 625 8.63 -16.85 7.23
C ILE A 625 7.50 -16.53 6.26
N SER A 626 7.53 -17.10 5.05
CA SER A 626 6.49 -16.87 4.04
C SER A 626 6.46 -17.97 2.99
N ALA A 627 5.30 -18.13 2.34
CA ALA A 627 5.11 -19.08 1.25
C ALA A 627 6.07 -18.82 0.07
N LYS A 628 6.30 -17.55 -0.24
CA LYS A 628 7.27 -17.08 -1.24
C LYS A 628 8.69 -17.57 -0.91
N ARG A 629 9.12 -17.38 0.34
CA ARG A 629 10.46 -17.75 0.77
C ARG A 629 10.65 -19.27 0.84
N ASP A 630 9.63 -19.99 1.32
CA ASP A 630 9.59 -21.46 1.29
C ASP A 630 9.82 -22.01 -0.12
N ARG A 631 9.10 -21.49 -1.12
CA ARG A 631 9.28 -21.87 -2.53
C ARG A 631 10.70 -21.60 -3.03
N ALA A 632 11.22 -20.40 -2.80
CA ALA A 632 12.56 -20.03 -3.25
C ALA A 632 13.64 -20.91 -2.61
N LEU A 633 13.55 -21.15 -1.30
CA LEU A 633 14.49 -21.99 -0.55
C LEU A 633 14.39 -23.47 -0.93
N LEU A 634 13.19 -23.99 -1.24
CA LEU A 634 13.03 -25.35 -1.78
C LEU A 634 13.78 -25.53 -3.10
N MET A 635 13.70 -24.55 -3.99
CA MET A 635 14.36 -24.60 -5.29
C MET A 635 15.87 -24.38 -5.18
N GLU A 636 16.33 -23.52 -4.26
CA GLU A 636 17.75 -23.39 -3.89
C GLU A 636 18.29 -24.72 -3.38
N ALA A 637 17.62 -25.34 -2.41
CA ALA A 637 18.02 -26.61 -1.82
C ALA A 637 18.11 -27.74 -2.86
N LEU A 638 17.22 -27.76 -3.86
CA LEU A 638 17.29 -28.67 -5.00
C LEU A 638 18.57 -28.49 -5.82
N LEU A 639 18.90 -27.25 -6.18
CA LEU A 639 20.08 -26.96 -6.99
C LEU A 639 21.39 -27.17 -6.22
N ASP A 640 21.36 -27.01 -4.90
CA ASP A 640 22.46 -27.36 -3.99
C ASP A 640 22.53 -28.86 -3.66
N GLN A 641 21.60 -29.67 -4.18
CA GLN A 641 21.52 -31.11 -3.94
C GLN A 641 21.44 -31.48 -2.44
N LYS A 642 20.77 -30.64 -1.63
CA LYS A 642 20.50 -30.94 -0.22
C LYS A 642 19.55 -32.13 -0.13
N ASP A 643 19.74 -32.95 0.91
CA ASP A 643 18.82 -34.03 1.22
C ASP A 643 17.46 -33.43 1.62
N MET A 644 16.41 -33.83 0.92
CA MET A 644 15.04 -33.38 1.16
C MET A 644 14.12 -34.57 1.37
N THR A 645 13.06 -34.34 2.13
CA THR A 645 11.97 -35.28 2.35
C THR A 645 11.09 -35.43 1.11
N VAL A 646 10.28 -36.49 1.11
CA VAL A 646 9.26 -36.76 0.07
C VAL A 646 8.32 -35.57 -0.07
N GLU A 647 7.88 -34.99 1.05
CA GLU A 647 6.92 -33.90 1.09
C GLU A 647 7.51 -32.60 0.52
N CYS A 648 8.77 -32.27 0.85
CA CYS A 648 9.50 -31.17 0.19
C CYS A 648 9.64 -31.39 -1.31
N LEU A 649 9.96 -32.61 -1.75
CA LEU A 649 10.08 -32.96 -3.17
C LEU A 649 8.75 -32.86 -3.93
N GLN A 650 7.62 -33.15 -3.27
CA GLN A 650 6.28 -32.95 -3.84
C GLN A 650 5.95 -31.47 -4.02
N LYS A 651 6.24 -30.64 -3.00
CA LYS A 651 6.09 -29.19 -3.07
C LYS A 651 6.93 -28.58 -4.19
N ALA A 652 8.18 -29.00 -4.30
CA ALA A 652 9.08 -28.51 -5.34
C ALA A 652 8.63 -28.96 -6.76
N GLU A 653 8.06 -30.16 -6.91
CA GLU A 653 7.46 -30.61 -8.17
C GLU A 653 6.23 -29.78 -8.54
N PHE A 654 5.37 -29.48 -7.56
CA PHE A 654 4.21 -28.62 -7.75
C PHE A 654 4.62 -27.22 -8.22
N PHE A 655 5.62 -26.61 -7.58
CA PHE A 655 6.12 -25.29 -8.01
C PHE A 655 6.86 -25.34 -9.36
N SER A 656 7.61 -26.40 -9.64
CA SER A 656 8.24 -26.61 -10.95
C SER A 656 7.21 -26.67 -12.08
N GLN A 657 6.06 -27.32 -11.85
CA GLN A 657 4.98 -27.35 -12.82
C GLN A 657 4.36 -25.96 -13.00
N ALA A 658 4.19 -25.20 -11.92
CA ALA A 658 3.70 -23.82 -12.00
C ALA A 658 4.63 -22.92 -12.83
N ILE A 659 5.95 -23.11 -12.74
CA ILE A 659 6.93 -22.43 -13.61
C ILE A 659 6.72 -22.85 -15.07
N ARG A 660 6.58 -24.14 -15.36
CA ARG A 660 6.33 -24.63 -16.73
C ARG A 660 5.04 -24.06 -17.33
N ASP A 661 4.00 -23.89 -16.51
CA ASP A 661 2.71 -23.35 -16.98
C ASP A 661 2.75 -21.84 -17.26
N ALA A 662 3.61 -21.10 -16.55
CA ALA A 662 3.74 -19.64 -16.66
C ALA A 662 4.83 -19.16 -17.62
N PHE A 663 5.71 -20.06 -18.08
CA PHE A 663 6.82 -19.75 -18.97
C PHE A 663 6.60 -20.44 -20.33
N ASP A 664 6.99 -19.76 -21.41
CA ASP A 664 7.19 -20.41 -22.70
C ASP A 664 8.40 -21.35 -22.59
N ASP A 665 8.10 -22.63 -22.43
CA ASP A 665 9.08 -23.69 -22.25
C ASP A 665 9.35 -24.47 -23.54
N SER A 666 8.85 -23.98 -24.69
CA SER A 666 8.92 -24.69 -25.98
C SER A 666 10.36 -24.95 -26.46
N THR A 667 11.32 -24.16 -25.98
CA THR A 667 12.76 -24.29 -26.26
C THR A 667 13.56 -24.91 -25.12
N TRP A 668 12.93 -25.14 -23.96
CA TRP A 668 13.60 -25.67 -22.78
C TRP A 668 13.95 -27.16 -22.95
N PRO A 669 14.96 -27.66 -22.20
CA PRO A 669 15.20 -29.10 -22.15
C PRO A 669 13.98 -29.86 -21.59
N GLU A 670 13.88 -31.15 -21.94
CA GLU A 670 12.82 -32.05 -21.42
C GLU A 670 12.77 -32.07 -19.89
N GLN A 671 13.94 -31.94 -19.24
CA GLN A 671 14.06 -31.68 -17.82
C GLN A 671 15.04 -30.53 -17.61
N THR A 672 14.60 -29.51 -16.88
CA THR A 672 15.46 -28.45 -16.34
C THR A 672 16.36 -29.00 -15.23
N THR A 673 17.35 -28.21 -14.82
CA THR A 673 18.31 -28.61 -13.78
C THR A 673 17.62 -29.01 -12.47
N TRP A 674 16.60 -28.26 -12.03
CA TRP A 674 15.86 -28.56 -10.82
C TRP A 674 14.90 -29.76 -10.98
N GLU A 675 14.27 -29.95 -12.15
CA GLU A 675 13.43 -31.13 -12.43
C GLU A 675 14.25 -32.43 -12.45
N ALA A 676 15.46 -32.36 -13.01
CA ALA A 676 16.41 -33.46 -12.96
C ALA A 676 16.86 -33.76 -11.52
N ALA A 677 17.05 -32.74 -10.69
CA ALA A 677 17.37 -32.89 -9.27
C ALA A 677 16.22 -33.58 -8.50
N ILE A 678 14.97 -33.16 -8.72
CA ILE A 678 13.76 -33.80 -8.15
C ILE A 678 13.72 -35.29 -8.53
N SER A 679 13.89 -35.59 -9.83
CA SER A 679 13.85 -36.96 -10.36
C SER A 679 14.95 -37.85 -9.75
N SER A 680 16.14 -37.27 -9.54
CA SER A 680 17.28 -37.95 -8.94
C SER A 680 17.07 -38.23 -7.46
N ALA A 681 16.58 -37.25 -6.69
CA ALA A 681 16.29 -37.40 -5.27
C ALA A 681 15.25 -38.50 -5.01
N LYS A 682 14.13 -38.50 -5.76
CA LYS A 682 13.09 -39.54 -5.67
C LYS A 682 13.59 -40.94 -6.06
N SER A 683 14.58 -41.04 -6.93
CA SER A 683 15.17 -42.32 -7.35
C SER A 683 16.08 -42.90 -6.27
N ASN A 684 16.79 -42.05 -5.52
CA ASN A 684 17.64 -42.46 -4.40
C ASN A 684 16.82 -42.98 -3.22
N GLU A 685 15.64 -42.40 -2.94
CA GLU A 685 14.73 -42.90 -1.91
C GLU A 685 14.12 -44.27 -2.23
N LYS A 686 13.84 -44.57 -3.50
CA LYS A 686 13.35 -45.91 -3.91
C LYS A 686 14.42 -47.00 -3.81
N ALA A 687 15.70 -46.62 -3.70
CA ALA A 687 16.83 -47.52 -3.58
C ALA A 687 17.29 -47.73 -2.13
N ALA A 688 16.87 -46.86 -1.19
CA ALA A 688 17.03 -46.99 0.25
C ALA A 688 15.90 -47.85 0.86
#